data_AF-A0A933AZS2-F1
#
_entry.id   AF-A0A933AZS2-F1
#
_cell.length_a   1.000
_cell.length_b   1.000
_cell.length_c   1.000
_cell.angle_alpha   90.00
_cell.angle_beta   90.00
_cell.angle_gamma   90.00
#
_symmetry.space_group_name_H-M   'P 1'
#
loop_
_entity.id
_entity.type
_entity.pdbx_description
1 polymer ?
#
loop_
_entity_poly.entity_id
_entity_poly.type
_entity_poly.pdbx_seq_one_letter_code
_entity_poly.pdbx_strand_id
1 'polypeptide(L)'
;MRKLNSSSAWWDYAGGDGGQVIVDQTDPHYVYGTYYFLSPFRFTDGMLGDLFTNELIVDGIDTNDRSAFYVPMAMDPQNTSWLFLGSYRVYRTNNRGDLWTAVSPDLTGCSSGRCVLSALGPGANAPALYVGSAQGRVYLTANAGSGSPTWTRVDGLPLPARPVTSFAVDRTNYRVAYVGYGGFNGATPSTPGHVFKTSDGGQSWVDVTGNLPDVPVNSLVLDPSFPNTLYAGTDVGPMVTTNGGSSWAPLGTGFPIVTVWQLDLNSVTRQLVAATHGRGVWRLDLSDVSAPVLQIGKVASSVPAGPGSLITYTLTITNAGNAVASGVTITDPVPTNTTFVSADAGGRLSGSDVVWDGLTISAGGNIVATFTVRVASSGAVSAGSVITNAGYLVSSASGASATGSPVAVTLVQLYAVSLAPSSYSDATRAGQVITYSATVRNVGSNFDNYSLTSSGNVWPTTFWDIGGDTPIMSTGSAAPGETARFVVRVSVPSSASNGAEDVATVSVTSMGNPSVSSSTTISTTAITRSVLLVDGDGDSPDVKSYYQAALDATGNSYNYWNLAANAMLPLSYLNAHSTIVWFTGSLWPGPITPHESSLAAFLDGGGRLFLSGMDILDQGAGTTSFVRSYLHVNWDGTERQNDIPTATVTAAAVNTVTGGMGTITLNAAAVGLSNYMNEITPMAPAAPAFLDARGQPNAITVTDGNYKVVFLAFPFEALGTASNRSDLMRRIIDYFRSSGPHKSYFPVLRK
;
A
#
# COMPACT_ATOMS: atom_id res chain seq x y z
N MET A 1 -35.76 -25.95 5.28
CA MET A 1 -36.43 -24.62 5.30
C MET A 1 -37.89 -24.75 4.87
N ARG A 2 -38.83 -24.21 5.66
CA ARG A 2 -40.29 -24.24 5.39
C ARG A 2 -40.87 -22.82 5.31
N LYS A 3 -41.88 -22.61 4.48
CA LYS A 3 -42.61 -21.33 4.36
C LYS A 3 -44.11 -21.57 4.53
N LEU A 4 -44.76 -20.68 5.27
CA LEU A 4 -46.21 -20.65 5.43
C LEU A 4 -46.81 -19.92 4.24
N ASN A 5 -47.66 -20.60 3.46
CA ASN A 5 -48.33 -20.00 2.31
C ASN A 5 -49.63 -19.29 2.71
N SER A 6 -50.28 -18.65 1.74
CA SER A 6 -51.55 -17.92 1.93
C SER A 6 -52.73 -18.80 2.34
N SER A 7 -52.67 -20.13 2.13
CA SER A 7 -53.68 -21.08 2.61
C SER A 7 -53.40 -21.60 4.02
N SER A 8 -52.44 -21.00 4.74
CA SER A 8 -52.00 -21.44 6.07
C SER A 8 -51.41 -22.85 6.12
N ALA A 9 -50.91 -23.36 4.99
CA ALA A 9 -50.19 -24.61 4.91
C ALA A 9 -48.67 -24.37 4.88
N TRP A 10 -47.92 -25.26 5.53
CA TRP A 10 -46.46 -25.25 5.50
C TRP A 10 -45.95 -26.08 4.34
N TRP A 11 -45.07 -25.49 3.52
CA TRP A 11 -44.40 -26.18 2.44
C TRP A 11 -42.89 -26.15 2.62
N ASP A 12 -42.23 -27.25 2.27
CA ASP A 12 -40.77 -27.38 2.32
C ASP A 12 -40.20 -26.83 1.02
N TYR A 13 -39.17 -25.98 1.09
CA TYR A 13 -38.56 -25.35 -0.11
C TYR A 13 -37.08 -25.67 -0.26
N ALA A 14 -36.41 -25.99 0.85
CA ALA A 14 -35.08 -26.56 0.88
C ALA A 14 -35.04 -27.66 1.96
N GLY A 15 -34.35 -28.76 1.67
CA GLY A 15 -34.10 -29.85 2.63
C GLY A 15 -32.97 -29.53 3.62
N GLY A 16 -32.41 -30.59 4.22
CA GLY A 16 -31.29 -30.51 5.17
C GLY A 16 -31.67 -29.96 6.55
N ASP A 17 -30.69 -29.94 7.46
CA ASP A 17 -30.91 -29.57 8.86
C ASP A 17 -31.19 -28.06 9.00
N GLY A 18 -30.45 -27.22 8.28
CA GLY A 18 -30.78 -25.81 8.11
C GLY A 18 -30.39 -24.92 9.29
N GLY A 19 -29.69 -23.82 9.03
CA GLY A 19 -29.41 -22.77 10.03
C GLY A 19 -30.37 -21.59 9.95
N GLN A 20 -29.86 -20.39 10.29
CA GLN A 20 -30.61 -19.14 10.28
C GLN A 20 -31.16 -18.80 8.89
N VAL A 21 -32.42 -18.34 8.85
CA VAL A 21 -33.10 -17.88 7.64
C VAL A 21 -33.19 -16.36 7.66
N ILE A 22 -32.85 -15.72 6.54
CA ILE A 22 -32.93 -14.26 6.40
C ILE A 22 -33.73 -13.93 5.16
N VAL A 23 -34.74 -13.09 5.31
CA VAL A 23 -35.48 -12.49 4.18
C VAL A 23 -34.98 -11.06 4.00
N ASP A 24 -34.63 -10.70 2.77
CA ASP A 24 -34.24 -9.33 2.46
C ASP A 24 -35.43 -8.37 2.63
N GLN A 25 -35.21 -7.34 3.45
CA GLN A 25 -36.25 -6.39 3.85
C GLN A 25 -36.60 -5.35 2.76
N THR A 26 -35.75 -5.21 1.75
CA THR A 26 -35.97 -4.32 0.59
C THR A 26 -36.49 -5.06 -0.64
N ASP A 27 -36.12 -6.35 -0.78
CA ASP A 27 -36.55 -7.19 -1.89
C ASP A 27 -36.80 -8.62 -1.42
N PRO A 28 -38.05 -8.96 -1.04
CA PRO A 28 -38.39 -10.26 -0.48
C PRO A 28 -38.24 -11.44 -1.46
N HIS A 29 -37.85 -11.19 -2.72
CA HIS A 29 -37.44 -12.26 -3.63
C HIS A 29 -36.11 -12.91 -3.20
N TYR A 30 -35.28 -12.19 -2.46
CA TYR A 30 -34.05 -12.74 -1.91
C TYR A 30 -34.27 -13.33 -0.53
N VAL A 31 -34.05 -14.64 -0.41
CA VAL A 31 -34.11 -15.38 0.86
C VAL A 31 -32.84 -16.20 1.04
N TYR A 32 -32.17 -16.03 2.17
CA TYR A 32 -30.90 -16.67 2.47
C TYR A 32 -31.07 -17.75 3.53
N GLY A 33 -30.28 -18.81 3.43
CA GLY A 33 -30.18 -19.84 4.44
C GLY A 33 -28.84 -20.55 4.39
N THR A 34 -28.66 -21.53 5.28
CA THR A 34 -27.49 -22.41 5.30
C THR A 34 -27.97 -23.85 5.48
N TYR A 35 -27.26 -24.86 4.97
CA TYR A 35 -27.61 -26.27 5.21
C TYR A 35 -27.00 -26.78 6.53
N TYR A 36 -25.67 -26.82 6.59
CA TYR A 36 -24.84 -27.16 7.74
C TYR A 36 -23.40 -26.74 7.44
N PHE A 37 -22.61 -26.39 8.46
CA PHE A 37 -21.27 -25.79 8.26
C PHE A 37 -21.33 -24.60 7.27
N LEU A 38 -20.24 -24.31 6.53
CA LEU A 38 -20.15 -23.20 5.58
C LEU A 38 -20.79 -23.54 4.24
N SER A 39 -22.12 -23.64 4.23
CA SER A 39 -22.95 -23.90 3.04
C SER A 39 -24.08 -22.88 2.86
N PRO A 40 -23.77 -21.56 2.81
CA PRO A 40 -24.79 -20.56 2.55
C PRO A 40 -25.39 -20.74 1.14
N PHE A 41 -26.69 -20.51 1.06
CA PHE A 41 -27.45 -20.51 -0.18
C PHE A 41 -28.41 -19.33 -0.22
N ARG A 42 -28.91 -18.99 -1.41
CA ARG A 42 -30.02 -18.05 -1.57
C ARG A 42 -31.06 -18.53 -2.57
N PHE A 43 -32.26 -18.03 -2.39
CA PHE A 43 -33.31 -17.94 -3.39
C PHE A 43 -33.31 -16.53 -3.98
N THR A 44 -33.72 -16.41 -5.24
CA THR A 44 -33.88 -15.13 -5.96
C THR A 44 -35.30 -14.93 -6.49
N ASP A 45 -36.21 -15.85 -6.15
CA ASP A 45 -37.60 -15.91 -6.61
C ASP A 45 -38.60 -15.79 -5.45
N GLY A 46 -38.13 -15.48 -4.23
CA GLY A 46 -38.94 -15.37 -3.03
C GLY A 46 -39.46 -16.71 -2.52
N MET A 47 -38.81 -17.82 -2.89
CA MET A 47 -39.28 -19.18 -2.62
C MET A 47 -40.68 -19.36 -3.24
N LEU A 48 -40.81 -19.04 -4.53
CA LEU A 48 -42.05 -19.20 -5.30
C LEU A 48 -41.98 -20.37 -6.31
N GLY A 49 -40.78 -20.83 -6.67
CA GLY A 49 -40.57 -21.98 -7.55
C GLY A 49 -40.73 -23.35 -6.89
N ASP A 50 -40.34 -24.39 -7.65
CA ASP A 50 -40.34 -25.79 -7.21
C ASP A 50 -39.31 -26.06 -6.09
N LEU A 51 -39.30 -27.28 -5.55
CA LEU A 51 -38.32 -27.71 -4.54
C LEU A 51 -36.87 -27.53 -5.04
N PHE A 52 -36.00 -26.95 -4.22
CA PHE A 52 -34.54 -26.82 -4.46
C PHE A 52 -34.12 -25.87 -5.61
N THR A 53 -34.83 -24.75 -5.82
CA THR A 53 -34.40 -23.68 -6.73
C THR A 53 -33.29 -22.78 -6.15
N ASN A 54 -32.84 -23.04 -4.92
CA ASN A 54 -31.78 -22.26 -4.29
C ASN A 54 -30.39 -22.54 -4.88
N GLU A 55 -29.56 -21.51 -4.90
CA GLU A 55 -28.18 -21.58 -5.34
C GLU A 55 -27.21 -21.47 -4.15
N LEU A 56 -26.15 -22.27 -4.16
CA LEU A 56 -25.04 -22.12 -3.21
C LEU A 56 -24.28 -20.84 -3.50
N ILE A 57 -24.00 -20.07 -2.47
CA ILE A 57 -23.30 -18.78 -2.56
C ILE A 57 -21.97 -18.85 -1.80
N VAL A 58 -21.08 -19.73 -2.24
CA VAL A 58 -19.82 -20.08 -1.54
C VAL A 58 -18.58 -19.41 -2.11
N ASP A 59 -18.71 -18.66 -3.21
CA ASP A 59 -17.58 -18.03 -3.88
C ASP A 59 -16.86 -17.05 -2.95
N GLY A 60 -15.56 -17.26 -2.77
CA GLY A 60 -14.72 -16.49 -1.83
C GLY A 60 -14.72 -16.98 -0.38
N ILE A 61 -15.44 -18.07 -0.06
CA ILE A 61 -15.42 -18.74 1.25
C ILE A 61 -14.45 -19.93 1.20
N ASP A 62 -13.63 -20.09 2.24
CA ASP A 62 -12.89 -21.34 2.46
C ASP A 62 -13.83 -22.30 3.21
N THR A 63 -14.40 -23.27 2.51
CA THR A 63 -15.38 -24.19 3.10
C THR A 63 -14.78 -25.20 4.08
N ASN A 64 -13.44 -25.25 4.20
CA ASN A 64 -12.74 -26.05 5.20
C ASN A 64 -12.53 -25.30 6.52
N ASP A 65 -12.87 -24.01 6.58
CA ASP A 65 -12.82 -23.23 7.81
C ASP A 65 -13.62 -23.93 8.91
N ARG A 66 -13.00 -24.03 10.09
CA ARG A 66 -13.68 -24.49 11.30
C ARG A 66 -14.89 -23.61 11.58
N SER A 67 -16.06 -24.24 11.66
CA SER A 67 -17.35 -23.56 11.74
C SER A 67 -18.31 -24.33 12.63
N ALA A 68 -19.31 -23.62 13.17
CA ALA A 68 -20.38 -24.28 13.89
C ALA A 68 -21.20 -25.17 12.94
N PHE A 69 -21.87 -26.19 13.48
CA PHE A 69 -22.81 -26.98 12.68
C PHE A 69 -23.93 -26.09 12.11
N TYR A 70 -24.49 -25.23 12.97
CA TYR A 70 -25.34 -24.11 12.57
C TYR A 70 -24.52 -22.82 12.59
N VAL A 71 -24.06 -22.40 11.41
CA VAL A 71 -23.26 -21.18 11.28
C VAL A 71 -24.13 -19.94 11.47
N PRO A 72 -23.66 -18.93 12.23
CA PRO A 72 -24.39 -17.68 12.35
C PRO A 72 -24.26 -16.89 11.04
N MET A 73 -25.38 -16.35 10.59
CA MET A 73 -25.45 -15.48 9.40
C MET A 73 -26.32 -14.28 9.74
N ALA A 74 -25.93 -13.09 9.34
CA ALA A 74 -26.71 -11.88 9.63
C ALA A 74 -26.68 -10.90 8.45
N MET A 75 -27.73 -10.09 8.34
CA MET A 75 -27.88 -9.04 7.34
C MET A 75 -27.82 -7.68 8.00
N ASP A 76 -27.19 -6.71 7.34
CA ASP A 76 -27.20 -5.33 7.81
C ASP A 76 -28.64 -4.77 7.80
N PRO A 77 -29.11 -4.15 8.90
CA PRO A 77 -30.50 -3.68 9.02
C PRO A 77 -30.83 -2.45 8.17
N GLN A 78 -29.85 -1.77 7.55
CA GLN A 78 -30.05 -0.58 6.70
C GLN A 78 -29.60 -0.80 5.25
N ASN A 79 -28.71 -1.75 4.99
CA ASN A 79 -28.21 -2.09 3.66
C ASN A 79 -28.28 -3.61 3.43
N THR A 80 -29.42 -4.08 2.91
CA THR A 80 -29.69 -5.52 2.77
C THR A 80 -28.83 -6.26 1.74
N SER A 81 -28.07 -5.54 0.91
CA SER A 81 -27.06 -6.16 0.05
C SER A 81 -25.84 -6.68 0.83
N TRP A 82 -25.74 -6.33 2.12
CA TRP A 82 -24.66 -6.73 3.01
C TRP A 82 -25.06 -7.89 3.91
N LEU A 83 -24.30 -8.99 3.81
CA LEU A 83 -24.44 -10.15 4.67
C LEU A 83 -23.10 -10.49 5.32
N PHE A 84 -23.19 -11.08 6.51
CA PHE A 84 -22.06 -11.56 7.30
C PHE A 84 -22.27 -13.03 7.63
N LEU A 85 -21.20 -13.82 7.57
CA LEU A 85 -21.20 -15.25 7.88
C LEU A 85 -20.03 -15.57 8.82
N GLY A 86 -20.30 -16.32 9.89
CA GLY A 86 -19.29 -16.67 10.89
C GLY A 86 -18.74 -18.09 10.76
N SER A 87 -17.42 -18.21 10.59
CA SER A 87 -16.66 -19.45 10.78
C SER A 87 -15.92 -19.41 12.14
N TYR A 88 -14.59 -19.50 12.18
CA TYR A 88 -13.76 -18.96 13.26
C TYR A 88 -13.35 -17.50 12.97
N ARG A 89 -13.60 -17.05 11.73
CA ARG A 89 -13.45 -15.68 11.22
C ARG A 89 -14.75 -15.22 10.55
N VAL A 90 -14.85 -13.95 10.20
CA VAL A 90 -16.03 -13.37 9.56
C VAL A 90 -15.79 -13.26 8.05
N TYR A 91 -16.75 -13.75 7.28
CA TYR A 91 -16.90 -13.45 5.87
C TYR A 91 -17.98 -12.39 5.67
N ARG A 92 -17.79 -11.57 4.64
CA ARG A 92 -18.71 -10.52 4.24
C ARG A 92 -18.95 -10.53 2.74
N THR A 93 -20.18 -10.28 2.35
CA THR A 93 -20.56 -9.91 0.98
C THR A 93 -21.25 -8.54 0.99
N ASN A 94 -21.14 -7.79 -0.10
CA ASN A 94 -21.88 -6.54 -0.35
C ASN A 94 -22.71 -6.60 -1.64
N ASN A 95 -22.82 -7.79 -2.23
CA ASN A 95 -23.52 -8.09 -3.46
C ASN A 95 -24.41 -9.33 -3.29
N ARG A 96 -25.11 -9.41 -2.14
CA ARG A 96 -26.12 -10.43 -1.87
C ARG A 96 -25.61 -11.87 -1.94
N GLY A 97 -24.31 -12.09 -1.75
CA GLY A 97 -23.69 -13.41 -1.74
C GLY A 97 -22.99 -13.84 -3.03
N ASP A 98 -22.94 -13.01 -4.08
CA ASP A 98 -22.20 -13.39 -5.31
C ASP A 98 -20.71 -13.58 -5.05
N LEU A 99 -20.13 -12.77 -4.15
CA LEU A 99 -18.75 -12.90 -3.73
C LEU A 99 -18.62 -12.57 -2.25
N TRP A 100 -17.92 -13.44 -1.53
CA TRP A 100 -17.55 -13.27 -0.14
C TRP A 100 -16.09 -12.89 0.00
N THR A 101 -15.78 -12.16 1.06
CA THR A 101 -14.41 -11.79 1.43
C THR A 101 -14.24 -12.01 2.92
N ALA A 102 -13.14 -12.65 3.32
CA ALA A 102 -12.77 -12.73 4.73
C ALA A 102 -12.38 -11.33 5.24
N VAL A 103 -13.04 -10.85 6.29
CA VAL A 103 -12.87 -9.49 6.82
C VAL A 103 -12.40 -9.45 8.28
N SER A 104 -12.01 -10.60 8.83
CA SER A 104 -11.43 -10.69 10.16
C SER A 104 -10.31 -11.73 10.25
N PRO A 105 -9.42 -11.62 11.25
CA PRO A 105 -8.58 -12.74 11.68
C PRO A 105 -9.43 -13.80 12.43
N ASP A 106 -8.78 -14.78 13.07
CA ASP A 106 -9.44 -15.68 14.03
C ASP A 106 -9.91 -14.89 15.26
N LEU A 107 -11.22 -14.91 15.52
CA LEU A 107 -11.87 -14.19 16.63
C LEU A 107 -12.28 -15.13 17.79
N THR A 108 -11.89 -16.40 17.72
CA THR A 108 -12.17 -17.43 18.74
C THR A 108 -10.98 -17.66 19.68
N GLY A 109 -9.78 -17.37 19.15
CA GLY A 109 -8.44 -17.49 19.75
C GLY A 109 -8.13 -18.77 20.51
N CYS A 110 -8.61 -19.88 19.97
CA CYS A 110 -7.99 -21.19 20.12
C CYS A 110 -8.00 -21.89 18.76
N SER A 111 -7.05 -22.78 18.51
CA SER A 111 -6.75 -23.30 17.16
C SER A 111 -7.38 -24.66 16.82
N SER A 112 -8.10 -25.31 17.73
CA SER A 112 -8.70 -26.63 17.50
C SER A 112 -10.06 -26.81 18.18
N GLY A 113 -10.75 -27.91 17.89
CA GLY A 113 -12.01 -28.26 18.57
C GLY A 113 -13.18 -27.32 18.27
N ARG A 114 -14.00 -27.01 19.28
CA ARG A 114 -15.24 -26.22 19.15
C ARG A 114 -15.03 -24.70 19.08
N CYS A 115 -13.83 -24.18 18.77
CA CYS A 115 -13.65 -22.73 18.67
C CYS A 115 -14.19 -22.16 17.36
N VAL A 116 -15.44 -21.73 17.42
CA VAL A 116 -16.23 -21.25 16.29
C VAL A 116 -16.99 -20.02 16.75
N LEU A 117 -17.30 -19.15 15.79
CA LEU A 117 -18.28 -18.10 15.96
C LEU A 117 -19.66 -18.74 16.04
N SER A 118 -20.46 -18.26 16.99
CA SER A 118 -21.79 -18.78 17.30
C SER A 118 -22.88 -17.73 17.24
N ALA A 119 -22.52 -16.43 17.24
CA ALA A 119 -23.48 -15.35 17.13
C ALA A 119 -22.91 -14.15 16.36
N LEU A 120 -23.77 -13.48 15.60
CA LEU A 120 -23.49 -12.23 14.89
C LEU A 120 -24.59 -11.22 15.22
N GLY A 121 -24.20 -9.98 15.50
CA GLY A 121 -25.10 -8.86 15.81
C GLY A 121 -24.76 -7.62 15.00
N PRO A 122 -25.37 -7.42 13.82
CA PRO A 122 -25.13 -6.23 13.01
C PRO A 122 -25.80 -5.00 13.63
N GLY A 123 -25.08 -3.88 13.64
CA GLY A 123 -25.57 -2.56 14.01
C GLY A 123 -25.54 -1.60 12.81
N ALA A 124 -26.37 -0.57 12.86
CA ALA A 124 -26.55 0.38 11.76
C ALA A 124 -25.40 1.40 11.58
N ASN A 125 -25.37 2.00 10.37
CA ASN A 125 -24.56 3.14 9.93
C ASN A 125 -23.04 2.90 9.89
N ALA A 126 -22.53 2.49 8.72
CA ALA A 126 -21.19 1.94 8.47
C ALA A 126 -20.98 0.61 9.22
N PRO A 127 -21.48 -0.52 8.67
CA PRO A 127 -21.96 -1.68 9.40
C PRO A 127 -21.07 -2.01 10.59
N ALA A 128 -21.56 -1.74 11.78
CA ALA A 128 -20.92 -2.24 12.99
C ALA A 128 -21.32 -3.71 13.14
N LEU A 129 -20.44 -4.53 13.71
CA LEU A 129 -20.73 -5.95 13.88
C LEU A 129 -20.16 -6.46 15.19
N TYR A 130 -21.06 -6.92 16.05
CA TYR A 130 -20.73 -7.76 17.19
C TYR A 130 -20.58 -9.21 16.75
N VAL A 131 -19.59 -9.88 17.31
CA VAL A 131 -19.29 -11.29 17.05
C VAL A 131 -19.09 -12.00 18.37
N GLY A 132 -19.75 -13.15 18.52
CA GLY A 132 -19.70 -14.00 19.70
C GLY A 132 -19.17 -15.38 19.36
N SER A 133 -18.35 -15.96 20.22
CA SER A 133 -17.85 -17.34 20.05
C SER A 133 -18.49 -18.34 21.01
N ALA A 134 -18.38 -19.62 20.68
CA ALA A 134 -18.82 -20.71 21.54
C ALA A 134 -18.03 -20.82 22.87
N GLN A 135 -16.92 -20.08 23.00
CA GLN A 135 -16.10 -20.00 24.22
C GLN A 135 -16.43 -18.76 25.07
N GLY A 136 -17.32 -17.88 24.61
CA GLY A 136 -17.64 -16.63 25.29
C GLY A 136 -16.78 -15.45 24.89
N ARG A 137 -16.04 -15.52 23.77
CA ARG A 137 -15.37 -14.32 23.25
C ARG A 137 -16.37 -13.41 22.57
N VAL A 138 -16.22 -12.12 22.81
CA VAL A 138 -17.00 -11.06 22.17
C VAL A 138 -16.04 -10.07 21.52
N TYR A 139 -16.27 -9.79 20.25
CA TYR A 139 -15.58 -8.75 19.49
C TYR A 139 -16.58 -7.76 18.90
N LEU A 140 -16.14 -6.53 18.72
CA LEU A 140 -16.83 -5.49 17.98
C LEU A 140 -15.91 -4.95 16.88
N THR A 141 -16.45 -4.77 15.68
CA THR A 141 -15.93 -3.82 14.70
C THR A 141 -16.95 -2.71 14.49
N ALA A 142 -16.50 -1.46 14.44
CA ALA A 142 -17.34 -0.30 14.12
C ALA A 142 -17.26 0.07 12.63
N ASN A 143 -16.55 -0.73 11.82
CA ASN A 143 -16.25 -0.44 10.43
C ASN A 143 -16.19 -1.73 9.59
N ALA A 144 -17.14 -2.66 9.76
CA ALA A 144 -17.18 -3.92 9.02
C ALA A 144 -17.23 -3.71 7.49
N GLY A 145 -17.55 -2.48 7.04
CA GLY A 145 -17.53 -2.08 5.64
C GLY A 145 -16.23 -1.57 5.06
N SER A 146 -15.21 -1.38 5.88
CA SER A 146 -13.86 -1.09 5.40
C SER A 146 -13.30 -2.26 4.57
N GLY A 147 -12.33 -1.99 3.69
CA GLY A 147 -11.52 -3.04 3.06
C GLY A 147 -10.67 -3.83 4.06
N SER A 148 -10.31 -3.17 5.17
CA SER A 148 -9.61 -3.77 6.31
C SER A 148 -10.30 -3.35 7.61
N PRO A 149 -11.36 -4.05 8.05
CA PRO A 149 -12.04 -3.74 9.30
C PRO A 149 -11.14 -3.94 10.51
N THR A 150 -11.34 -3.11 11.54
CA THR A 150 -10.63 -3.22 12.82
C THR A 150 -11.52 -3.90 13.85
N TRP A 151 -10.95 -4.88 14.56
CA TRP A 151 -11.67 -5.72 15.52
C TRP A 151 -11.14 -5.51 16.94
N THR A 152 -12.03 -5.12 17.85
CA THR A 152 -11.72 -4.90 19.26
C THR A 152 -12.36 -5.99 20.10
N ARG A 153 -11.59 -6.65 20.96
CA ARG A 153 -12.10 -7.60 21.93
C ARG A 153 -12.82 -6.84 23.05
N VAL A 154 -14.06 -7.20 23.34
CA VAL A 154 -14.98 -6.47 24.24
C VAL A 154 -15.68 -7.39 25.25
N ASP A 155 -15.10 -8.54 25.58
CA ASP A 155 -15.60 -9.53 26.55
C ASP A 155 -15.04 -9.31 27.97
N GLY A 156 -14.91 -8.05 28.40
CA GLY A 156 -14.51 -7.72 29.77
C GLY A 156 -15.54 -8.16 30.82
N LEU A 157 -15.13 -8.19 32.10
CA LEU A 157 -16.06 -8.44 33.21
C LEU A 157 -17.27 -7.48 33.12
N PRO A 158 -18.48 -7.92 33.46
CA PRO A 158 -18.85 -9.20 34.08
C PRO A 158 -19.16 -10.36 33.12
N LEU A 159 -18.81 -10.29 31.83
CA LEU A 159 -19.21 -11.31 30.85
C LEU A 159 -18.65 -12.72 31.18
N PRO A 160 -19.47 -13.79 31.08
CA PRO A 160 -19.03 -15.16 31.31
C PRO A 160 -18.31 -15.77 30.11
N ALA A 161 -17.38 -16.70 30.39
CA ALA A 161 -16.77 -17.56 29.37
C ALA A 161 -17.71 -18.74 29.01
N ARG A 162 -18.90 -18.42 28.48
CA ARG A 162 -19.93 -19.37 28.02
C ARG A 162 -20.33 -19.10 26.58
N PRO A 163 -20.94 -20.06 25.86
CA PRO A 163 -21.35 -19.84 24.47
C PRO A 163 -22.21 -18.59 24.32
N VAL A 164 -21.76 -17.66 23.48
CA VAL A 164 -22.58 -16.51 23.07
C VAL A 164 -23.61 -17.01 22.07
N THR A 165 -24.88 -16.81 22.35
CA THR A 165 -25.99 -17.36 21.56
C THR A 165 -26.69 -16.31 20.71
N SER A 166 -26.73 -15.06 21.17
CA SER A 166 -27.48 -14.00 20.48
C SER A 166 -26.97 -12.61 20.84
N PHE A 167 -27.11 -11.69 19.89
CA PHE A 167 -27.01 -10.25 20.13
C PHE A 167 -28.31 -9.56 19.71
N ALA A 168 -28.75 -8.61 20.52
CA ALA A 168 -29.74 -7.62 20.13
C ALA A 168 -29.08 -6.25 20.13
N VAL A 169 -28.78 -5.73 18.95
CA VAL A 169 -28.11 -4.43 18.75
C VAL A 169 -29.15 -3.38 18.40
N ASP A 170 -29.03 -2.20 19.00
CA ASP A 170 -29.88 -1.08 18.67
C ASP A 170 -29.67 -0.65 17.21
N ARG A 171 -30.78 -0.47 16.49
CA ARG A 171 -30.79 -0.23 15.03
C ARG A 171 -30.37 1.18 14.64
N THR A 172 -30.11 2.06 15.59
CA THR A 172 -29.66 3.43 15.32
C THR A 172 -28.32 3.72 15.99
N ASN A 173 -27.99 3.02 17.09
CA ASN A 173 -26.73 3.19 17.80
C ASN A 173 -26.09 1.84 18.18
N TYR A 174 -25.05 1.44 17.44
CA TYR A 174 -24.33 0.20 17.72
C TYR A 174 -23.70 0.16 19.12
N ARG A 175 -23.52 1.30 19.81
CA ARG A 175 -22.98 1.31 21.18
C ARG A 175 -23.95 0.71 22.18
N VAL A 176 -25.25 0.66 21.87
CA VAL A 176 -26.27 0.04 22.69
C VAL A 176 -26.53 -1.37 22.16
N ALA A 177 -26.14 -2.37 22.93
CA ALA A 177 -26.32 -3.76 22.56
C ALA A 177 -26.58 -4.62 23.79
N TYR A 178 -27.24 -5.75 23.57
CA TYR A 178 -27.45 -6.79 24.54
C TYR A 178 -26.86 -8.09 24.01
N VAL A 179 -26.23 -8.87 24.88
CA VAL A 179 -25.65 -10.17 24.57
C VAL A 179 -26.30 -11.25 25.44
N GLY A 180 -26.66 -12.35 24.81
CA GLY A 180 -27.25 -13.53 25.44
C GLY A 180 -26.24 -14.67 25.54
N TYR A 181 -26.31 -15.43 26.63
CA TYR A 181 -25.45 -16.58 26.88
C TYR A 181 -26.24 -17.87 27.05
N GLY A 182 -25.67 -18.95 26.52
CA GLY A 182 -26.10 -20.31 26.81
C GLY A 182 -25.49 -20.88 28.09
N GLY A 183 -25.84 -22.13 28.40
CA GLY A 183 -25.36 -22.84 29.58
C GLY A 183 -25.98 -22.36 30.90
N PHE A 184 -25.35 -22.72 32.02
CA PHE A 184 -25.87 -22.49 33.37
C PHE A 184 -24.85 -21.74 34.23
N ASN A 185 -25.32 -20.99 35.23
CA ASN A 185 -24.46 -20.22 36.15
C ASN A 185 -23.44 -21.11 36.88
N GLY A 186 -23.79 -22.36 37.16
CA GLY A 186 -22.87 -23.33 37.77
C GLY A 186 -21.58 -23.60 36.98
N ALA A 187 -21.56 -23.34 35.67
CA ALA A 187 -20.36 -23.46 34.84
C ALA A 187 -19.43 -22.23 34.94
N THR A 188 -19.96 -21.06 35.31
CA THR A 188 -19.18 -19.81 35.53
C THR A 188 -19.59 -19.13 36.84
N PRO A 189 -19.34 -19.76 38.00
CA PRO A 189 -19.86 -19.26 39.28
C PRO A 189 -19.31 -17.89 39.69
N SER A 190 -18.14 -17.49 39.17
CA SER A 190 -17.54 -16.16 39.38
C SER A 190 -18.12 -15.06 38.48
N THR A 191 -18.81 -15.45 37.40
CA THR A 191 -19.46 -14.56 36.44
C THR A 191 -20.83 -15.16 36.07
N PRO A 192 -21.80 -15.15 36.99
CA PRO A 192 -23.16 -15.60 36.70
C PRO A 192 -23.88 -14.61 35.77
N GLY A 193 -25.06 -15.00 35.29
CA GLY A 193 -25.92 -14.16 34.45
C GLY A 193 -26.07 -14.68 33.02
N HIS A 194 -27.16 -14.34 32.35
CA HIS A 194 -27.51 -14.82 31.02
C HIS A 194 -27.70 -13.70 30.00
N VAL A 195 -27.98 -12.47 30.45
CA VAL A 195 -28.17 -11.31 29.55
C VAL A 195 -27.39 -10.12 30.08
N PHE A 196 -26.57 -9.51 29.23
CA PHE A 196 -25.75 -8.36 29.58
C PHE A 196 -25.96 -7.23 28.59
N LYS A 197 -25.94 -5.99 29.08
CA LYS A 197 -26.14 -4.76 28.30
C LYS A 197 -24.86 -3.95 28.23
N THR A 198 -24.58 -3.35 27.09
CA THR A 198 -23.62 -2.26 26.93
C THR A 198 -24.31 -1.01 26.40
N SER A 199 -23.75 0.16 26.71
CA SER A 199 -24.13 1.47 26.15
C SER A 199 -22.95 2.24 25.55
N ASP A 200 -21.76 1.62 25.49
CA ASP A 200 -20.50 2.25 25.08
C ASP A 200 -19.73 1.44 24.02
N GLY A 201 -20.39 0.47 23.37
CA GLY A 201 -19.74 -0.38 22.36
C GLY A 201 -18.99 -1.57 22.97
N GLY A 202 -19.39 -2.03 24.15
CA GLY A 202 -18.78 -3.17 24.84
C GLY A 202 -17.52 -2.82 25.65
N GLN A 203 -17.22 -1.53 25.85
CA GLN A 203 -16.14 -1.14 26.77
C GLN A 203 -16.50 -1.47 28.20
N SER A 204 -17.78 -1.38 28.54
CA SER A 204 -18.35 -1.89 29.78
C SER A 204 -19.65 -2.65 29.53
N TRP A 205 -19.93 -3.60 30.42
CA TRP A 205 -21.15 -4.40 30.42
C TRP A 205 -21.80 -4.39 31.80
N VAL A 206 -23.14 -4.43 31.80
CA VAL A 206 -23.97 -4.53 33.00
C VAL A 206 -24.79 -5.81 32.90
N ASP A 207 -24.78 -6.62 33.95
CA ASP A 207 -25.68 -7.78 34.06
C ASP A 207 -27.13 -7.30 34.19
N VAL A 208 -27.98 -7.70 33.24
CA VAL A 208 -29.42 -7.39 33.18
C VAL A 208 -30.25 -8.68 33.14
N THR A 209 -29.71 -9.76 33.70
CA THR A 209 -30.39 -11.05 33.86
C THR A 209 -31.59 -10.92 34.79
N GLY A 210 -31.50 -10.08 35.82
CA GLY A 210 -32.59 -9.81 36.75
C GLY A 210 -33.11 -11.09 37.41
N ASN A 211 -34.41 -11.35 37.27
CA ASN A 211 -35.11 -12.53 37.78
C ASN A 211 -35.31 -13.64 36.71
N LEU A 212 -34.57 -13.63 35.59
CA LEU A 212 -34.60 -14.76 34.67
C LEU A 212 -34.18 -16.05 35.39
N PRO A 213 -34.84 -17.19 35.11
CA PRO A 213 -34.41 -18.47 35.63
C PRO A 213 -32.99 -18.81 35.14
N ASP A 214 -32.26 -19.64 35.89
CA ASP A 214 -30.93 -20.10 35.49
C ASP A 214 -31.02 -21.14 34.35
N VAL A 215 -31.27 -20.65 33.14
CA VAL A 215 -31.45 -21.44 31.93
C VAL A 215 -30.82 -20.70 30.73
N PRO A 216 -30.43 -21.42 29.67
CA PRO A 216 -29.93 -20.80 28.45
C PRO A 216 -30.89 -19.77 27.86
N VAL A 217 -30.33 -18.61 27.48
CA VAL A 217 -30.97 -17.64 26.59
C VAL A 217 -30.49 -17.94 25.18
N ASN A 218 -31.39 -18.29 24.27
CA ASN A 218 -31.06 -18.73 22.91
C ASN A 218 -31.23 -17.62 21.88
N SER A 219 -32.12 -16.65 22.14
CA SER A 219 -32.42 -15.55 21.22
C SER A 219 -32.80 -14.29 21.99
N LEU A 220 -32.34 -13.13 21.52
CA LEU A 220 -32.70 -11.82 22.04
C LEU A 220 -33.23 -10.94 20.90
N VAL A 221 -34.33 -10.24 21.15
CA VAL A 221 -34.89 -9.25 20.24
C VAL A 221 -35.17 -7.96 20.99
N LEU A 222 -34.60 -6.85 20.53
CA LEU A 222 -34.86 -5.52 21.04
C LEU A 222 -36.03 -4.89 20.27
N ASP A 223 -37.02 -4.34 20.99
CA ASP A 223 -38.15 -3.64 20.36
C ASP A 223 -37.72 -2.21 19.96
N PRO A 224 -37.71 -1.86 18.66
CA PRO A 224 -37.32 -0.52 18.24
C PRO A 224 -38.34 0.57 18.60
N SER A 225 -39.55 0.19 19.00
CA SER A 225 -40.64 1.14 19.35
C SER A 225 -40.61 1.53 20.83
N PHE A 226 -40.02 0.69 21.67
CA PHE A 226 -40.00 0.87 23.11
C PHE A 226 -38.58 0.69 23.63
N PRO A 227 -37.82 1.80 23.78
CA PRO A 227 -36.49 1.73 24.36
C PRO A 227 -36.59 1.06 25.74
N ASN A 228 -35.79 0.01 25.95
CA ASN A 228 -35.79 -0.89 27.13
C ASN A 228 -36.77 -2.08 27.10
N THR A 229 -37.52 -2.30 26.00
CA THR A 229 -38.29 -3.53 25.82
C THR A 229 -37.49 -4.58 25.07
N LEU A 230 -37.30 -5.75 25.68
CA LEU A 230 -36.61 -6.89 25.08
C LEU A 230 -37.44 -8.17 25.24
N TYR A 231 -37.35 -9.02 24.23
CA TYR A 231 -37.89 -10.37 24.24
C TYR A 231 -36.72 -11.36 24.25
N ALA A 232 -36.77 -12.36 25.13
CA ALA A 232 -35.76 -13.40 25.26
C ALA A 232 -36.38 -14.78 25.02
N GLY A 233 -35.84 -15.55 24.10
CA GLY A 233 -36.16 -16.96 23.92
C GLY A 233 -35.28 -17.79 24.85
N THR A 234 -35.89 -18.61 25.71
CA THR A 234 -35.16 -19.43 26.69
C THR A 234 -35.56 -20.90 26.59
N ASP A 235 -34.87 -21.77 27.33
CA ASP A 235 -35.22 -23.20 27.42
C ASP A 235 -36.57 -23.48 28.10
N VAL A 236 -37.16 -22.48 28.77
CA VAL A 236 -38.45 -22.61 29.47
C VAL A 236 -39.56 -21.73 28.89
N GLY A 237 -39.35 -21.22 27.68
CA GLY A 237 -40.31 -20.36 26.97
C GLY A 237 -39.81 -18.93 26.75
N PRO A 238 -40.61 -18.10 26.09
CA PRO A 238 -40.27 -16.71 25.82
C PRO A 238 -40.53 -15.82 27.06
N MET A 239 -39.63 -14.89 27.30
CA MET A 239 -39.68 -13.89 28.38
C MET A 239 -39.67 -12.48 27.79
N VAL A 240 -40.21 -11.51 28.52
CA VAL A 240 -40.22 -10.09 28.15
C VAL A 240 -39.81 -9.22 29.33
N THR A 241 -39.03 -8.18 29.05
CA THR A 241 -38.77 -7.05 29.95
C THR A 241 -39.26 -5.78 29.26
N THR A 242 -39.77 -4.82 30.04
CA THR A 242 -40.08 -3.45 29.58
C THR A 242 -39.23 -2.39 30.30
N ASN A 243 -38.33 -2.81 31.19
CA ASN A 243 -37.47 -1.95 32.01
C ASN A 243 -35.97 -2.28 31.86
N GLY A 244 -35.58 -2.78 30.67
CA GLY A 244 -34.18 -2.96 30.29
C GLY A 244 -33.48 -4.13 30.98
N GLY A 245 -34.25 -5.11 31.46
CA GLY A 245 -33.78 -6.34 32.11
C GLY A 245 -33.69 -6.26 33.63
N SER A 246 -34.18 -5.18 34.24
CA SER A 246 -34.31 -5.12 35.70
C SER A 246 -35.29 -6.18 36.22
N SER A 247 -36.34 -6.47 35.45
CA SER A 247 -37.26 -7.59 35.70
C SER A 247 -37.87 -8.15 34.43
N TRP A 248 -38.05 -9.45 34.39
CA TRP A 248 -38.58 -10.24 33.30
C TRP A 248 -39.87 -10.94 33.72
N ALA A 249 -40.80 -11.06 32.77
CA ALA A 249 -42.04 -11.81 32.91
C ALA A 249 -42.20 -12.80 31.74
N PRO A 250 -42.92 -13.92 31.91
CA PRO A 250 -43.32 -14.77 30.80
C PRO A 250 -44.06 -13.97 29.73
N LEU A 251 -43.75 -14.22 28.46
CA LEU A 251 -44.39 -13.53 27.35
C LEU A 251 -45.78 -14.13 27.06
N GLY A 252 -46.82 -13.41 27.46
CA GLY A 252 -48.21 -13.76 27.21
C GLY A 252 -48.76 -14.85 28.14
N THR A 253 -49.94 -15.38 27.81
CA THR A 253 -50.58 -16.49 28.54
C THR A 253 -50.80 -17.67 27.59
N GLY A 254 -50.50 -18.89 28.04
CA GLY A 254 -50.75 -20.11 27.25
C GLY A 254 -49.60 -20.59 26.35
N PHE A 255 -48.43 -19.94 26.37
CA PHE A 255 -47.25 -20.46 25.68
C PHE A 255 -46.73 -21.72 26.39
N PRO A 256 -46.45 -22.84 25.69
CA PRO A 256 -45.96 -24.06 26.33
C PRO A 256 -44.56 -23.88 26.91
N ILE A 257 -44.25 -24.55 28.02
CA ILE A 257 -42.89 -24.59 28.58
C ILE A 257 -42.02 -25.46 27.66
N VAL A 258 -41.31 -24.81 26.73
CA VAL A 258 -40.47 -25.45 25.71
C VAL A 258 -39.35 -24.49 25.31
N THR A 259 -38.22 -25.05 24.88
CA THR A 259 -37.12 -24.27 24.31
C THR A 259 -37.59 -23.43 23.13
N VAL A 260 -37.31 -22.13 23.19
CA VAL A 260 -37.44 -21.19 22.09
C VAL A 260 -36.06 -20.94 21.50
N TRP A 261 -35.85 -21.36 20.25
CA TRP A 261 -34.56 -21.22 19.57
C TRP A 261 -34.38 -19.85 18.94
N GLN A 262 -35.46 -19.28 18.40
CA GLN A 262 -35.40 -18.00 17.69
C GLN A 262 -36.68 -17.20 17.93
N LEU A 263 -36.49 -15.91 18.20
CA LEU A 263 -37.52 -14.88 18.17
C LEU A 263 -37.18 -13.90 17.06
N ASP A 264 -38.19 -13.43 16.32
CA ASP A 264 -38.04 -12.36 15.34
C ASP A 264 -39.23 -11.40 15.41
N LEU A 265 -38.95 -10.10 15.43
CA LEU A 265 -39.96 -9.04 15.43
C LEU A 265 -39.96 -8.32 14.08
N ASN A 266 -41.08 -8.40 13.37
CA ASN A 266 -41.38 -7.47 12.30
C ASN A 266 -41.84 -6.15 12.92
N SER A 267 -40.97 -5.13 12.88
CA SER A 267 -41.26 -3.83 13.50
C SER A 267 -42.36 -3.03 12.80
N VAL A 268 -42.62 -3.31 11.51
CA VAL A 268 -43.64 -2.62 10.70
C VAL A 268 -45.01 -3.21 10.95
N THR A 269 -45.17 -4.53 10.81
CA THR A 269 -46.45 -5.21 11.06
C THR A 269 -46.68 -5.48 12.54
N ARG A 270 -45.68 -5.24 13.39
CA ARG A 270 -45.71 -5.49 14.84
C ARG A 270 -46.01 -6.97 15.16
N GLN A 271 -45.49 -7.89 14.36
CA GLN A 271 -45.64 -9.33 14.59
C GLN A 271 -44.37 -9.91 15.19
N LEU A 272 -44.48 -10.52 16.38
CA LEU A 272 -43.42 -11.26 17.02
C LEU A 272 -43.63 -12.76 16.79
N VAL A 273 -42.63 -13.44 16.24
CA VAL A 273 -42.69 -14.85 15.89
C VAL A 273 -41.68 -15.63 16.74
N ALA A 274 -42.08 -16.80 17.24
CA ALA A 274 -41.24 -17.68 18.06
C ALA A 274 -41.15 -19.07 17.43
N ALA A 275 -39.94 -19.54 17.13
CA ALA A 275 -39.67 -20.90 16.71
C ALA A 275 -39.24 -21.75 17.91
N THR A 276 -39.91 -22.89 18.11
CA THR A 276 -39.75 -23.73 19.31
C THR A 276 -39.15 -25.10 18.99
N HIS A 277 -38.58 -25.75 20.00
CA HIS A 277 -38.17 -27.14 19.90
C HIS A 277 -39.38 -28.08 20.00
N GLY A 278 -39.90 -28.53 18.85
CA GLY A 278 -40.94 -29.56 18.78
C GLY A 278 -42.39 -29.09 19.00
N ARG A 279 -42.65 -27.77 19.07
CA ARG A 279 -44.01 -27.20 19.16
C ARG A 279 -44.34 -26.20 18.04
N GLY A 280 -43.58 -26.26 16.95
CA GLY A 280 -43.80 -25.44 15.76
C GLY A 280 -43.48 -23.96 15.97
N VAL A 281 -44.15 -23.11 15.19
CA VAL A 281 -43.97 -21.66 15.17
C VAL A 281 -45.20 -20.99 15.77
N TRP A 282 -44.98 -20.04 16.66
CA TRP A 282 -46.00 -19.24 17.33
C TRP A 282 -45.90 -17.78 16.89
N ARG A 283 -47.03 -17.08 16.85
CA ARG A 283 -47.07 -15.64 16.55
C ARG A 283 -47.83 -14.89 17.63
N LEU A 284 -47.35 -13.69 17.96
CA LEU A 284 -48.02 -12.71 18.80
C LEU A 284 -48.19 -11.43 18.00
N ASP A 285 -49.42 -10.92 17.95
CA ASP A 285 -49.72 -9.65 17.31
C ASP A 285 -49.59 -8.51 18.32
N LEU A 286 -48.77 -7.51 17.99
CA LEU A 286 -48.51 -6.32 18.80
C LEU A 286 -49.02 -5.05 18.10
N SER A 287 -49.81 -5.17 17.02
CA SER A 287 -50.28 -4.05 16.21
C SER A 287 -51.22 -3.09 16.94
N ASP A 288 -51.92 -3.58 17.97
CA ASP A 288 -52.82 -2.76 18.79
C ASP A 288 -52.08 -1.67 19.57
N VAL A 289 -50.75 -1.75 19.64
CA VAL A 289 -49.91 -0.76 20.29
C VAL A 289 -49.45 0.28 19.27
N SER A 290 -50.10 1.45 19.30
CA SER A 290 -49.76 2.62 18.48
C SER A 290 -48.57 3.37 19.06
N ALA A 291 -47.42 3.38 18.37
CA ALA A 291 -46.21 4.07 18.82
C ALA A 291 -45.35 4.58 17.64
N PRO A 292 -44.74 5.77 17.76
CA PRO A 292 -43.72 6.20 16.80
C PRO A 292 -42.41 5.42 17.02
N VAL A 293 -41.65 5.21 15.94
CA VAL A 293 -40.35 4.53 15.95
C VAL A 293 -39.35 5.45 15.30
N LEU A 294 -38.50 6.11 16.08
CA LEU A 294 -37.52 7.06 15.55
C LEU A 294 -36.25 6.32 15.11
N GLN A 295 -35.88 6.48 13.85
CA GLN A 295 -34.64 5.98 13.28
C GLN A 295 -33.75 7.14 12.88
N ILE A 296 -32.45 7.04 13.16
CA ILE A 296 -31.48 8.09 12.87
C ILE A 296 -30.44 7.57 11.89
N GLY A 297 -30.34 8.21 10.74
CA GLY A 297 -29.18 8.14 9.86
C GLY A 297 -28.36 9.41 9.99
N LYS A 298 -27.04 9.29 10.08
CA LYS A 298 -26.15 10.46 10.10
C LYS A 298 -24.92 10.21 9.25
N VAL A 299 -24.61 11.17 8.38
CA VAL A 299 -23.39 11.14 7.55
C VAL A 299 -22.63 12.44 7.69
N ALA A 300 -21.30 12.37 7.59
CA ALA A 300 -20.45 13.54 7.42
C ALA A 300 -20.19 13.79 5.93
N SER A 301 -19.88 15.03 5.57
CA SER A 301 -19.47 15.41 4.22
C SER A 301 -18.29 14.56 3.74
N SER A 302 -18.36 14.04 2.51
CA SER A 302 -17.33 13.19 1.90
C SER A 302 -16.10 13.96 1.40
N VAL A 303 -16.06 15.28 1.60
CA VAL A 303 -14.94 16.12 1.19
C VAL A 303 -13.75 15.87 2.14
N PRO A 304 -12.52 15.68 1.62
CA PRO A 304 -11.34 15.55 2.46
C PRO A 304 -11.24 16.70 3.48
N ALA A 305 -11.20 16.36 4.75
CA ALA A 305 -11.12 17.33 5.84
C ALA A 305 -9.70 17.38 6.39
N GLY A 306 -9.21 18.57 6.69
CA GLY A 306 -7.96 18.81 7.41
C GLY A 306 -8.11 19.95 8.42
N PRO A 307 -7.02 20.35 9.10
CA PRO A 307 -7.05 21.52 9.98
C PRO A 307 -7.64 22.76 9.28
N GLY A 308 -8.57 23.46 9.93
CA GLY A 308 -9.24 24.66 9.39
C GLY A 308 -10.38 24.40 8.40
N SER A 309 -10.56 23.17 7.91
CA SER A 309 -11.63 22.80 6.96
C SER A 309 -13.02 22.78 7.61
N LEU A 310 -14.07 22.66 6.78
CA LEU A 310 -15.44 22.49 7.25
C LEU A 310 -15.85 21.03 7.17
N ILE A 311 -16.56 20.55 8.19
CA ILE A 311 -17.27 19.27 8.17
C ILE A 311 -18.76 19.58 8.28
N THR A 312 -19.56 19.10 7.33
CA THR A 312 -21.03 19.21 7.40
C THR A 312 -21.59 17.85 7.78
N TYR A 313 -22.40 17.81 8.83
CA TYR A 313 -23.14 16.64 9.25
C TYR A 313 -24.58 16.76 8.74
N THR A 314 -25.08 15.68 8.13
CA THR A 314 -26.47 15.55 7.70
C THR A 314 -27.13 14.45 8.50
N LEU A 315 -28.20 14.78 9.20
CA LEU A 315 -29.05 13.86 9.94
C LEU A 315 -30.34 13.62 9.15
N THR A 316 -30.77 12.35 9.08
CA THR A 316 -32.07 11.93 8.57
C THR A 316 -32.81 11.20 9.68
N ILE A 317 -33.92 11.78 10.14
CA ILE A 317 -34.76 11.21 11.19
C ILE A 317 -36.02 10.65 10.54
N THR A 318 -36.18 9.33 10.56
CA THR A 318 -37.34 8.63 9.99
C THR A 318 -38.24 8.12 11.10
N ASN A 319 -39.55 8.29 10.97
CA ASN A 319 -40.52 7.64 11.83
C ASN A 319 -41.02 6.35 11.16
N ALA A 320 -40.43 5.22 11.52
CA ALA A 320 -40.80 3.88 11.02
C ALA A 320 -42.00 3.27 11.77
N GLY A 321 -42.61 4.00 12.70
CA GLY A 321 -43.72 3.54 13.51
C GLY A 321 -45.08 3.74 12.83
N ASN A 322 -46.13 3.30 13.51
CA ASN A 322 -47.52 3.42 13.04
C ASN A 322 -48.26 4.65 13.62
N ALA A 323 -47.59 5.47 14.42
CA ALA A 323 -48.15 6.67 15.05
C ALA A 323 -47.35 7.93 14.70
N VAL A 324 -47.96 9.11 14.81
CA VAL A 324 -47.29 10.41 14.63
C VAL A 324 -46.33 10.67 15.80
N ALA A 325 -45.10 11.11 15.50
CA ALA A 325 -44.16 11.63 16.50
C ALA A 325 -44.29 13.16 16.56
N SER A 326 -44.95 13.70 17.60
CA SER A 326 -45.11 15.14 17.81
C SER A 326 -44.14 15.68 18.87
N GLY A 327 -43.81 16.97 18.79
CA GLY A 327 -42.90 17.61 19.75
C GLY A 327 -41.52 16.97 19.72
N VAL A 328 -41.03 16.65 18.53
CA VAL A 328 -39.74 16.02 18.32
C VAL A 328 -38.63 17.05 18.55
N THR A 329 -37.63 16.64 19.34
CA THR A 329 -36.41 17.41 19.60
C THR A 329 -35.21 16.58 19.17
N ILE A 330 -34.34 17.19 18.35
CA ILE A 330 -33.05 16.64 17.92
C ILE A 330 -31.97 17.44 18.65
N THR A 331 -31.06 16.76 19.32
CA THR A 331 -29.89 17.34 19.99
C THR A 331 -28.63 16.67 19.49
N ASP A 332 -27.67 17.44 19.01
CA ASP A 332 -26.41 16.94 18.45
C ASP A 332 -25.22 17.74 18.97
N PRO A 333 -24.29 17.15 19.73
CA PRO A 333 -23.17 17.88 20.29
C PRO A 333 -22.17 18.34 19.21
N VAL A 334 -21.66 19.56 19.35
CA VAL A 334 -20.56 20.04 18.51
C VAL A 334 -19.30 19.23 18.85
N PRO A 335 -18.67 18.54 17.88
CA PRO A 335 -17.50 17.70 18.14
C PRO A 335 -16.34 18.48 18.76
N THR A 336 -15.57 17.81 19.61
CA THR A 336 -14.32 18.37 20.14
C THR A 336 -13.35 18.71 19.01
N ASN A 337 -12.47 19.69 19.24
CA ASN A 337 -11.58 20.26 18.21
C ASN A 337 -12.30 20.85 16.99
N THR A 338 -13.58 21.21 17.13
CA THR A 338 -14.32 21.93 16.11
C THR A 338 -15.08 23.11 16.74
N THR A 339 -15.50 24.06 15.90
CA THR A 339 -16.38 25.16 16.28
C THR A 339 -17.62 25.18 15.40
N PHE A 340 -18.79 25.44 15.98
CA PHE A 340 -20.04 25.56 15.24
C PHE A 340 -19.98 26.71 14.21
N VAL A 341 -20.52 26.48 13.02
CA VAL A 341 -20.59 27.48 11.94
C VAL A 341 -22.04 27.83 11.61
N SER A 342 -22.87 26.82 11.30
CA SER A 342 -24.26 27.02 10.87
C SER A 342 -25.09 25.76 11.04
N ALA A 343 -26.41 25.91 11.08
CA ALA A 343 -27.39 24.82 10.98
C ALA A 343 -28.58 25.26 10.11
N ASP A 344 -29.26 24.31 9.49
CA ASP A 344 -30.48 24.54 8.70
C ASP A 344 -31.75 24.18 9.47
N ALA A 345 -32.91 24.24 8.81
CA ALA A 345 -34.20 23.75 9.32
C ALA A 345 -34.61 24.29 10.71
N GLY A 346 -34.16 25.51 11.05
CA GLY A 346 -34.43 26.13 12.36
C GLY A 346 -33.50 25.67 13.49
N GLY A 347 -32.49 24.86 13.17
CA GLY A 347 -31.46 24.43 14.10
C GLY A 347 -30.63 25.58 14.63
N ARG A 348 -30.27 25.51 15.90
CA ARG A 348 -29.48 26.55 16.58
C ARG A 348 -28.52 25.93 17.59
N LEU A 349 -27.41 26.62 17.82
CA LEU A 349 -26.52 26.26 18.92
C LEU A 349 -27.16 26.65 20.26
N SER A 350 -27.23 25.70 21.19
CA SER A 350 -27.71 25.87 22.56
C SER A 350 -26.72 25.21 23.51
N GLY A 351 -25.85 26.01 24.13
CA GLY A 351 -24.71 25.49 24.91
C GLY A 351 -23.68 24.84 23.98
N SER A 352 -23.36 23.56 24.19
CA SER A 352 -22.46 22.77 23.35
C SER A 352 -23.16 22.02 22.21
N ASP A 353 -24.50 22.08 22.16
CA ASP A 353 -25.29 21.21 21.30
C ASP A 353 -26.06 22.01 20.25
N VAL A 354 -26.23 21.45 19.06
CA VAL A 354 -27.14 21.96 18.04
C VAL A 354 -28.51 21.33 18.26
N VAL A 355 -29.53 22.17 18.38
CA VAL A 355 -30.89 21.77 18.76
C VAL A 355 -31.92 22.19 17.71
N TRP A 356 -32.77 21.24 17.33
CA TRP A 356 -34.02 21.45 16.59
C TRP A 356 -35.17 20.99 17.47
N ASP A 357 -36.20 21.81 17.70
CA ASP A 357 -37.32 21.48 18.58
C ASP A 357 -38.67 21.78 17.93
N GLY A 358 -39.74 21.28 18.55
CA GLY A 358 -41.12 21.50 18.09
C GLY A 358 -41.46 20.79 16.77
N LEU A 359 -40.65 19.83 16.33
CA LEU A 359 -40.84 19.13 15.07
C LEU A 359 -41.98 18.11 15.16
N THR A 360 -42.54 17.73 14.01
CA THR A 360 -43.53 16.65 13.91
C THR A 360 -43.20 15.76 12.73
N ILE A 361 -43.18 14.44 12.94
CA ILE A 361 -42.90 13.44 11.92
C ILE A 361 -44.09 12.48 11.83
N SER A 362 -44.80 12.49 10.69
CA SER A 362 -45.89 11.54 10.44
C SER A 362 -45.38 10.10 10.46
N ALA A 363 -46.27 9.13 10.68
CA ALA A 363 -45.95 7.72 10.47
C ALA A 363 -45.43 7.51 9.03
N GLY A 364 -44.31 6.80 8.88
CA GLY A 364 -43.60 6.62 7.60
C GLY A 364 -42.88 7.87 7.06
N GLY A 365 -42.98 9.02 7.73
CA GLY A 365 -42.35 10.27 7.32
C GLY A 365 -40.89 10.40 7.76
N ASN A 366 -40.20 11.42 7.25
CA ASN A 366 -38.85 11.77 7.68
C ASN A 366 -38.62 13.29 7.73
N ILE A 367 -37.57 13.69 8.45
CA ILE A 367 -36.99 15.04 8.46
C ILE A 367 -35.49 14.92 8.18
N VAL A 368 -34.95 15.85 7.39
CA VAL A 368 -33.51 16.01 7.17
C VAL A 368 -33.05 17.33 7.78
N ALA A 369 -31.97 17.30 8.54
CA ALA A 369 -31.36 18.46 9.17
C ALA A 369 -29.84 18.42 9.01
N THR A 370 -29.20 19.59 8.87
CA THR A 370 -27.75 19.70 8.70
C THR A 370 -27.16 20.74 9.65
N PHE A 371 -25.91 20.49 10.04
CA PHE A 371 -25.09 21.51 10.66
C PHE A 371 -23.62 21.39 10.23
N THR A 372 -22.94 22.52 10.19
CA THR A 372 -21.56 22.65 9.76
C THR A 372 -20.70 23.09 10.93
N VAL A 373 -19.53 22.46 11.05
CA VAL A 373 -18.49 22.83 12.00
C VAL A 373 -17.18 23.12 11.28
N ARG A 374 -16.33 23.95 11.87
CA ARG A 374 -14.97 24.22 11.42
C ARG A 374 -13.98 23.45 12.28
N VAL A 375 -13.13 22.65 11.66
CA VAL A 375 -12.03 21.96 12.33
C VAL A 375 -11.02 23.01 12.85
N ALA A 376 -10.53 22.83 14.07
CA ALA A 376 -9.51 23.69 14.65
C ALA A 376 -8.32 23.87 13.69
N SER A 377 -7.75 25.08 13.64
CA SER A 377 -6.54 25.37 12.89
C SER A 377 -5.34 24.62 13.47
N SER A 378 -4.26 24.49 12.68
CA SER A 378 -3.04 23.76 13.04
C SER A 378 -2.56 24.06 14.47
N GLY A 379 -2.19 23.01 15.21
CA GLY A 379 -1.69 23.09 16.59
C GLY A 379 -2.46 22.20 17.56
N ALA A 380 -3.79 22.13 17.42
CA ALA A 380 -4.64 21.22 18.22
C ALA A 380 -4.92 19.88 17.53
N VAL A 381 -4.83 19.85 16.20
CA VAL A 381 -5.05 18.67 15.36
C VAL A 381 -4.08 18.63 14.19
N SER A 382 -3.80 17.42 13.70
CA SER A 382 -2.91 17.13 12.57
C SER A 382 -3.54 16.12 11.61
N ALA A 383 -2.93 15.93 10.44
CA ALA A 383 -3.29 14.81 9.56
C ALA A 383 -3.18 13.48 10.34
N GLY A 384 -4.16 12.59 10.15
CA GLY A 384 -4.34 11.36 10.91
C GLY A 384 -5.20 11.50 12.17
N SER A 385 -5.44 12.71 12.68
CA SER A 385 -6.39 12.94 13.79
C SER A 385 -7.81 12.56 13.38
N VAL A 386 -8.65 12.12 14.32
CA VAL A 386 -10.05 11.74 14.04
C VAL A 386 -11.00 12.68 14.77
N ILE A 387 -11.84 13.38 14.01
CA ILE A 387 -12.96 14.15 14.55
C ILE A 387 -14.15 13.21 14.68
N THR A 388 -14.61 12.98 15.91
CA THR A 388 -15.76 12.10 16.17
C THR A 388 -16.94 12.92 16.67
N ASN A 389 -18.04 12.89 15.93
CA ASN A 389 -19.34 13.34 16.40
C ASN A 389 -20.10 12.15 16.98
N ALA A 390 -20.49 12.22 18.25
CA ALA A 390 -21.17 11.12 18.96
C ALA A 390 -22.14 11.68 19.99
N GLY A 391 -23.11 10.88 20.43
CA GLY A 391 -24.00 11.23 21.54
C GLY A 391 -25.22 12.05 21.14
N TYR A 392 -25.53 12.13 19.84
CA TYR A 392 -26.74 12.78 19.38
C TYR A 392 -28.00 11.96 19.73
N LEU A 393 -29.06 12.66 20.09
CA LEU A 393 -30.31 12.15 20.65
C LEU A 393 -31.49 12.75 19.90
N VAL A 394 -32.50 11.93 19.63
CA VAL A 394 -33.81 12.38 19.20
C VAL A 394 -34.84 11.90 20.22
N SER A 395 -35.71 12.79 20.67
CA SER A 395 -36.84 12.46 21.55
C SER A 395 -38.13 13.06 21.02
N SER A 396 -39.27 12.51 21.44
CA SER A 396 -40.60 13.01 21.11
C SER A 396 -41.43 13.19 22.39
N ALA A 397 -42.43 14.06 22.34
CA ALA A 397 -43.37 14.24 23.46
C ALA A 397 -44.19 12.97 23.74
N SER A 398 -44.34 12.08 22.76
CA SER A 398 -44.95 10.75 22.89
C SER A 398 -44.08 9.71 23.63
N GLY A 399 -42.85 10.07 24.03
CA GLY A 399 -41.94 9.20 24.79
C GLY A 399 -41.01 8.35 23.93
N ALA A 400 -41.18 8.28 22.61
CA ALA A 400 -40.23 7.63 21.72
C ALA A 400 -38.91 8.42 21.69
N SER A 401 -37.79 7.70 21.76
CA SER A 401 -36.45 8.26 21.68
C SER A 401 -35.49 7.31 20.98
N ALA A 402 -34.46 7.88 20.38
CA ALA A 402 -33.39 7.15 19.72
C ALA A 402 -32.07 7.91 19.91
N THR A 403 -30.98 7.17 20.05
CA THR A 403 -29.61 7.72 19.98
C THR A 403 -28.95 7.20 18.72
N GLY A 404 -27.88 7.85 18.24
CA GLY A 404 -27.20 7.34 17.05
C GLY A 404 -25.72 6.99 17.21
N SER A 405 -25.25 6.14 16.29
CA SER A 405 -23.87 5.67 16.19
C SER A 405 -22.90 6.85 15.95
N PRO A 406 -21.70 6.85 16.57
CA PRO A 406 -20.68 7.85 16.27
C PRO A 406 -20.36 7.96 14.79
N VAL A 407 -20.18 9.18 14.29
CA VAL A 407 -19.67 9.46 12.95
C VAL A 407 -18.28 10.05 13.08
N ALA A 408 -17.29 9.38 12.50
CA ALA A 408 -15.89 9.77 12.57
C ALA A 408 -15.37 10.24 11.21
N VAL A 409 -14.58 11.32 11.23
CA VAL A 409 -13.87 11.86 10.05
C VAL A 409 -12.38 11.89 10.37
N THR A 410 -11.61 11.08 9.65
CA THR A 410 -10.15 11.12 9.72
C THR A 410 -9.63 12.30 8.92
N LEU A 411 -8.89 13.18 9.57
CA LEU A 411 -8.27 14.32 8.94
C LEU A 411 -7.12 13.87 8.05
N VAL A 412 -7.01 14.46 6.87
CA VAL A 412 -5.94 14.21 5.91
C VAL A 412 -5.07 15.44 5.75
N GLN A 413 -3.92 15.24 5.09
CA GLN A 413 -3.11 16.36 4.66
C GLN A 413 -3.71 16.95 3.37
N LEU A 414 -4.22 18.18 3.46
CA LEU A 414 -4.89 18.84 2.34
C LEU A 414 -3.90 19.20 1.22
N TYR A 415 -2.76 19.78 1.58
CA TYR A 415 -1.71 20.18 0.65
C TYR A 415 -0.38 19.59 1.06
N ALA A 416 0.26 18.88 0.14
CA ALA A 416 1.58 18.30 0.36
C ALA A 416 2.26 17.96 -0.95
N VAL A 417 3.57 18.18 -1.00
CA VAL A 417 4.41 17.91 -2.16
C VAL A 417 5.63 17.11 -1.75
N SER A 418 6.09 16.22 -2.63
CA SER A 418 7.35 15.50 -2.47
C SER A 418 8.21 15.62 -3.71
N LEU A 419 9.52 15.60 -3.54
CA LEU A 419 10.50 15.65 -4.61
C LEU A 419 11.36 14.38 -4.60
N ALA A 420 11.59 13.79 -5.77
CA ALA A 420 12.42 12.59 -5.92
C ALA A 420 13.28 12.63 -7.19
N PRO A 421 14.45 11.96 -7.20
CA PRO A 421 15.14 11.32 -6.06
C PRO A 421 15.66 12.36 -5.05
N SER A 422 16.22 11.90 -3.92
CA SER A 422 16.68 12.76 -2.82
C SER A 422 18.05 13.40 -3.04
N SER A 423 18.87 12.81 -3.91
CA SER A 423 20.20 13.33 -4.26
C SER A 423 20.69 12.86 -5.63
N TYR A 424 21.53 13.69 -6.25
CA TYR A 424 22.29 13.37 -7.45
C TYR A 424 23.77 13.69 -7.25
N SER A 425 24.63 12.94 -7.93
CA SER A 425 26.04 13.27 -8.08
C SER A 425 26.47 12.91 -9.49
N ASP A 426 27.03 13.87 -10.21
CA ASP A 426 27.53 13.65 -11.57
C ASP A 426 28.60 14.67 -11.97
N ALA A 427 29.26 14.48 -13.11
CA ALA A 427 30.30 15.35 -13.62
C ALA A 427 30.16 15.64 -15.11
N THR A 428 30.63 16.82 -15.53
CA THR A 428 30.75 17.18 -16.94
C THR A 428 31.97 18.06 -17.19
N ARG A 429 32.32 18.28 -18.46
CA ARG A 429 33.42 19.17 -18.82
C ARG A 429 33.12 20.61 -18.42
N ALA A 430 34.16 21.32 -17.95
CA ALA A 430 34.06 22.76 -17.75
C ALA A 430 33.61 23.45 -19.05
N GLY A 431 32.65 24.37 -18.94
CA GLY A 431 32.01 25.06 -20.06
C GLY A 431 30.83 24.31 -20.69
N GLN A 432 30.42 23.16 -20.13
CA GLN A 432 29.26 22.38 -20.58
C GLN A 432 28.09 22.48 -19.60
N VAL A 433 26.91 22.04 -20.06
CA VAL A 433 25.70 21.92 -19.25
C VAL A 433 25.40 20.45 -19.00
N ILE A 434 25.12 20.11 -17.75
CA ILE A 434 24.63 18.78 -17.35
C ILE A 434 23.16 18.86 -16.95
N THR A 435 22.42 17.77 -17.12
CA THR A 435 20.98 17.70 -16.89
C THR A 435 20.63 16.57 -15.92
N TYR A 436 19.78 16.85 -14.93
CA TYR A 436 19.28 15.91 -13.92
C TYR A 436 17.76 15.80 -14.00
N SER A 437 17.17 14.60 -13.92
CA SER A 437 15.72 14.38 -14.12
C SER A 437 14.96 14.17 -12.81
N ALA A 438 14.26 15.19 -12.32
CA ALA A 438 13.54 15.16 -11.06
C ALA A 438 12.03 15.03 -11.23
N THR A 439 11.37 14.59 -10.16
CA THR A 439 9.92 14.37 -10.11
C THR A 439 9.30 15.05 -8.91
N VAL A 440 8.26 15.85 -9.14
CA VAL A 440 7.38 16.37 -8.09
C VAL A 440 6.14 15.48 -8.05
N ARG A 441 5.71 15.10 -6.85
CA ARG A 441 4.41 14.45 -6.65
C ARG A 441 3.57 15.25 -5.66
N ASN A 442 2.30 15.48 -6.01
CA ASN A 442 1.32 15.98 -5.04
C ASN A 442 0.87 14.80 -4.17
N VAL A 443 1.26 14.83 -2.90
CA VAL A 443 0.89 13.81 -1.91
C VAL A 443 -0.22 14.30 -0.97
N GLY A 444 -0.77 15.49 -1.23
CA GLY A 444 -1.94 16.04 -0.57
C GLY A 444 -3.25 15.56 -1.20
N SER A 445 -4.36 15.86 -0.54
CA SER A 445 -5.72 15.46 -0.97
C SER A 445 -6.43 16.52 -1.83
N ASN A 446 -5.88 17.74 -1.92
CA ASN A 446 -6.38 18.79 -2.79
C ASN A 446 -5.46 19.00 -4.00
N PHE A 447 -6.04 19.53 -5.08
CA PHE A 447 -5.26 20.10 -6.17
C PHE A 447 -4.31 21.17 -5.61
N ASP A 448 -3.06 21.14 -6.03
CA ASP A 448 -2.04 22.04 -5.53
C ASP A 448 -1.22 22.65 -6.66
N ASN A 449 -0.86 23.91 -6.46
CA ASN A 449 0.19 24.55 -7.24
C ASN A 449 1.46 24.52 -6.39
N TYR A 450 2.61 24.38 -7.02
CA TYR A 450 3.87 24.33 -6.30
C TYR A 450 4.89 25.24 -6.94
N SER A 451 5.82 25.76 -6.14
CA SER A 451 6.97 26.51 -6.62
C SER A 451 8.25 25.70 -6.55
N LEU A 452 9.14 25.90 -7.53
CA LEU A 452 10.47 25.33 -7.61
C LEU A 452 11.51 26.41 -7.35
N THR A 453 12.48 26.13 -6.48
CA THR A 453 13.60 27.01 -6.19
C THR A 453 14.90 26.22 -6.13
N SER A 454 16.02 26.86 -6.44
CA SER A 454 17.35 26.34 -6.15
C SER A 454 18.09 27.28 -5.19
N SER A 455 18.90 26.72 -4.31
CA SER A 455 19.74 27.46 -3.38
C SER A 455 21.07 26.74 -3.14
N GLY A 456 22.06 27.44 -2.59
CA GLY A 456 23.40 26.90 -2.34
C GLY A 456 24.29 26.77 -3.58
N ASN A 457 23.70 26.81 -4.78
CA ASN A 457 24.42 26.72 -6.04
C ASN A 457 25.24 27.99 -6.34
N VAL A 458 26.49 27.80 -6.71
CA VAL A 458 27.39 28.82 -7.27
C VAL A 458 27.29 28.84 -8.80
N TRP A 459 27.06 27.67 -9.41
CA TRP A 459 26.90 27.54 -10.86
C TRP A 459 25.43 27.77 -11.26
N PRO A 460 25.16 28.39 -12.43
CA PRO A 460 23.80 28.65 -12.87
C PRO A 460 22.98 27.37 -12.95
N THR A 461 21.90 27.33 -12.16
CA THR A 461 20.95 26.21 -12.08
C THR A 461 19.59 26.66 -12.59
N THR A 462 19.00 25.94 -13.54
CA THR A 462 17.72 26.29 -14.18
C THR A 462 16.80 25.08 -14.32
N PHE A 463 15.49 25.31 -14.37
CA PHE A 463 14.46 24.27 -14.48
C PHE A 463 13.86 24.25 -15.88
N TRP A 464 13.63 23.06 -16.43
CA TRP A 464 13.11 22.86 -17.79
C TRP A 464 12.11 21.71 -17.81
N ASP A 465 11.25 21.68 -18.82
CA ASP A 465 10.34 20.56 -19.06
C ASP A 465 11.10 19.25 -19.34
N ILE A 466 10.38 18.13 -19.33
CA ILE A 466 11.03 16.81 -19.50
C ILE A 466 11.69 16.64 -20.87
N GLY A 467 11.24 17.37 -21.90
CA GLY A 467 11.88 17.42 -23.22
C GLY A 467 13.16 18.27 -23.23
N GLY A 468 13.32 19.17 -22.28
CA GLY A 468 14.44 20.11 -22.22
C GLY A 468 14.33 21.26 -23.21
N ASP A 469 13.14 21.51 -23.74
CA ASP A 469 12.86 22.49 -24.80
C ASP A 469 12.43 23.83 -24.22
N THR A 470 11.71 23.82 -23.08
CA THR A 470 11.10 25.02 -22.51
C THR A 470 11.53 25.26 -21.05
N PRO A 471 12.02 26.47 -20.70
CA PRO A 471 12.29 26.82 -19.30
C PRO A 471 11.02 26.84 -18.45
N ILE A 472 11.09 26.28 -17.24
CA ILE A 472 10.03 26.35 -16.22
C ILE A 472 10.31 27.56 -15.33
N MET A 473 9.39 28.53 -15.35
CA MET A 473 9.63 29.85 -14.74
C MET A 473 9.54 29.88 -13.22
N SER A 474 8.88 28.91 -12.57
CA SER A 474 8.94 28.62 -11.12
C SER A 474 7.76 27.80 -10.63
N THR A 475 6.63 27.75 -11.34
CA THR A 475 5.41 27.12 -10.83
C THR A 475 4.93 25.96 -11.69
N GLY A 476 4.47 24.90 -11.03
CA GLY A 476 3.73 23.80 -11.64
C GLY A 476 2.43 23.53 -10.88
N SER A 477 1.62 22.64 -11.43
CA SER A 477 0.36 22.23 -10.83
C SER A 477 0.21 20.72 -10.90
N ALA A 478 -0.39 20.12 -9.88
CA ALA A 478 -0.62 18.69 -9.83
C ALA A 478 -1.93 18.39 -9.07
N ALA A 479 -2.76 17.54 -9.67
CA ALA A 479 -3.89 16.93 -8.98
C ALA A 479 -3.42 15.96 -7.88
N PRO A 480 -4.26 15.61 -6.90
CA PRO A 480 -3.92 14.63 -5.86
C PRO A 480 -3.36 13.33 -6.43
N GLY A 481 -2.17 12.93 -5.98
CA GLY A 481 -1.48 11.71 -6.43
C GLY A 481 -0.73 11.84 -7.77
N GLU A 482 -0.93 12.93 -8.52
CA GLU A 482 -0.26 13.18 -9.80
C GLU A 482 1.25 13.41 -9.60
N THR A 483 2.03 12.93 -10.56
CA THR A 483 3.48 13.11 -10.60
C THR A 483 3.87 13.88 -11.86
N ALA A 484 4.51 15.03 -11.66
CA ALA A 484 5.09 15.85 -12.73
C ALA A 484 6.59 15.61 -12.81
N ARG A 485 7.14 15.51 -14.02
CA ARG A 485 8.57 15.34 -14.26
C ARG A 485 9.16 16.61 -14.87
N PHE A 486 10.37 16.95 -14.48
CA PHE A 486 11.11 18.10 -14.98
C PHE A 486 12.61 17.81 -14.98
N VAL A 487 13.38 18.62 -15.67
CA VAL A 487 14.84 18.52 -15.65
C VAL A 487 15.49 19.76 -15.04
N VAL A 488 16.57 19.53 -14.30
CA VAL A 488 17.42 20.56 -13.71
C VAL A 488 18.70 20.64 -14.53
N ARG A 489 19.01 21.81 -15.09
CA ARG A 489 20.25 22.07 -15.82
C ARG A 489 21.23 22.84 -14.96
N VAL A 490 22.46 22.33 -14.85
CA VAL A 490 23.58 22.99 -14.18
C VAL A 490 24.63 23.35 -15.23
N SER A 491 24.93 24.64 -15.36
CA SER A 491 25.93 25.15 -16.31
C SER A 491 27.29 25.28 -15.63
N VAL A 492 28.21 24.37 -15.95
CA VAL A 492 29.57 24.39 -15.37
C VAL A 492 30.40 25.48 -16.05
N PRO A 493 30.93 26.48 -15.33
CA PRO A 493 31.74 27.54 -15.93
C PRO A 493 32.98 26.99 -16.63
N SER A 494 33.37 27.58 -17.77
CA SER A 494 34.63 27.22 -18.45
C SER A 494 35.87 27.55 -17.63
N SER A 495 35.74 28.44 -16.64
CA SER A 495 36.78 28.81 -15.68
C SER A 495 36.90 27.85 -14.47
N ALA A 496 36.00 26.87 -14.33
CA ALA A 496 36.04 25.94 -13.21
C ALA A 496 37.33 25.09 -13.24
N SER A 497 38.00 24.96 -12.09
CA SER A 497 39.17 24.08 -11.97
C SER A 497 38.76 22.61 -11.98
N ASN A 498 39.69 21.73 -12.37
CA ASN A 498 39.45 20.29 -12.32
C ASN A 498 39.09 19.83 -10.90
N GLY A 499 38.00 19.10 -10.75
CA GLY A 499 37.51 18.63 -9.47
C GLY A 499 36.82 19.69 -8.61
N ALA A 500 36.60 20.92 -9.13
CA ALA A 500 35.71 21.86 -8.45
C ALA A 500 34.29 21.26 -8.41
N GLU A 501 33.60 21.43 -7.30
CA GLU A 501 32.24 20.93 -7.10
C GLU A 501 31.29 22.08 -6.79
N ASP A 502 30.05 21.96 -7.27
CA ASP A 502 28.93 22.81 -6.86
C ASP A 502 27.76 21.95 -6.41
N VAL A 503 27.15 22.35 -5.30
CA VAL A 503 26.06 21.62 -4.65
C VAL A 503 24.82 22.50 -4.61
N ALA A 504 23.85 22.18 -5.47
CA ALA A 504 22.56 22.86 -5.52
C ALA A 504 21.53 22.11 -4.67
N THR A 505 20.81 22.82 -3.80
CA THR A 505 19.59 22.31 -3.18
C THR A 505 18.39 22.77 -3.97
N VAL A 506 17.70 21.84 -4.64
CA VAL A 506 16.44 22.11 -5.34
C VAL A 506 15.30 21.81 -4.39
N SER A 507 14.39 22.76 -4.21
CA SER A 507 13.23 22.64 -3.34
C SER A 507 11.94 22.80 -4.13
N VAL A 508 10.92 22.03 -3.73
CA VAL A 508 9.53 22.22 -4.12
C VAL A 508 8.73 22.64 -2.90
N THR A 509 7.94 23.71 -3.01
CA THR A 509 7.10 24.23 -1.94
C THR A 509 5.65 24.28 -2.39
N SER A 510 4.74 23.75 -1.58
CA SER A 510 3.30 23.84 -1.82
C SER A 510 2.84 25.30 -1.75
N MET A 511 2.01 25.74 -2.69
CA MET A 511 1.38 27.07 -2.64
C MET A 511 0.07 27.03 -1.85
N GLY A 512 -0.64 25.89 -1.83
CA GLY A 512 -1.81 25.70 -0.98
C GLY A 512 -1.47 25.63 0.52
N ASN A 513 -0.24 25.22 0.86
CA ASN A 513 0.32 25.36 2.20
C ASN A 513 1.83 25.66 2.17
N PRO A 514 2.24 26.94 2.21
CA PRO A 514 3.64 27.36 2.13
C PRO A 514 4.57 26.84 3.24
N SER A 515 4.02 26.24 4.31
CA SER A 515 4.83 25.57 5.35
C SER A 515 5.28 24.16 4.96
N VAL A 516 4.78 23.62 3.85
CA VAL A 516 5.11 22.27 3.36
C VAL A 516 6.02 22.36 2.14
N SER A 517 7.23 21.82 2.27
CA SER A 517 8.21 21.73 1.20
C SER A 517 8.98 20.40 1.24
N SER A 518 9.61 20.07 0.12
CA SER A 518 10.50 18.92 -0.04
C SER A 518 11.72 19.34 -0.86
N SER A 519 12.88 18.71 -0.68
CA SER A 519 14.09 19.07 -1.41
C SER A 519 14.90 17.86 -1.88
N THR A 520 15.78 18.12 -2.85
CA THR A 520 16.82 17.21 -3.35
C THR A 520 18.12 17.96 -3.47
N THR A 521 19.24 17.27 -3.30
CA THR A 521 20.58 17.83 -3.50
C THR A 521 21.15 17.39 -4.85
N ILE A 522 21.81 18.28 -5.57
CA ILE A 522 22.48 17.99 -6.84
C ILE A 522 23.94 18.40 -6.70
N SER A 523 24.85 17.42 -6.70
CA SER A 523 26.30 17.64 -6.69
C SER A 523 26.85 17.52 -8.12
N THR A 524 27.44 18.58 -8.64
CA THR A 524 28.07 18.57 -9.97
C THR A 524 29.56 18.81 -9.86
N THR A 525 30.39 17.96 -10.49
CA THR A 525 31.85 18.10 -10.51
C THR A 525 32.35 18.56 -11.89
N ALA A 526 33.27 19.53 -11.92
CA ALA A 526 33.88 20.05 -13.14
C ALA A 526 35.12 19.24 -13.55
N ILE A 527 35.17 18.83 -14.82
CA ILE A 527 36.31 18.09 -15.40
C ILE A 527 37.01 18.95 -16.46
N THR A 528 38.34 19.07 -16.36
CA THR A 528 39.15 19.75 -17.38
C THR A 528 40.25 18.87 -17.97
N ARG A 529 40.57 17.74 -17.34
CA ARG A 529 41.59 16.82 -17.85
C ARG A 529 40.98 15.93 -18.93
N SER A 530 41.75 15.71 -19.99
CA SER A 530 41.29 14.93 -21.16
C SER A 530 41.47 13.43 -20.97
N VAL A 531 42.32 13.01 -20.03
CA VAL A 531 42.64 11.60 -19.75
C VAL A 531 41.99 11.19 -18.43
N LEU A 532 41.31 10.03 -18.42
CA LEU A 532 40.92 9.33 -17.21
C LEU A 532 41.76 8.06 -17.08
N LEU A 533 42.43 7.91 -15.95
CA LEU A 533 43.07 6.66 -15.55
C LEU A 533 42.09 5.88 -14.67
N VAL A 534 41.57 4.77 -15.20
CA VAL A 534 40.66 3.87 -14.49
C VAL A 534 41.44 2.68 -13.99
N ASP A 535 41.40 2.51 -12.68
CA ASP A 535 42.03 1.43 -11.94
C ASP A 535 40.98 0.37 -11.62
N GLY A 536 41.13 -0.78 -12.27
CA GLY A 536 40.29 -1.94 -12.10
C GLY A 536 41.09 -3.19 -11.74
N ASP A 537 42.26 -3.05 -11.09
CA ASP A 537 43.11 -4.20 -10.72
C ASP A 537 42.75 -4.83 -9.36
N GLY A 538 41.83 -4.22 -8.61
CA GLY A 538 41.39 -4.72 -7.31
C GLY A 538 42.45 -4.60 -6.20
N ASP A 539 43.47 -3.77 -6.40
CA ASP A 539 44.62 -3.55 -5.52
C ASP A 539 45.43 -4.84 -5.22
N SER A 540 45.39 -5.85 -6.09
CA SER A 540 46.05 -7.15 -5.87
C SER A 540 46.58 -7.85 -7.15
N PRO A 541 47.86 -7.64 -7.54
CA PRO A 541 48.76 -6.61 -7.01
C PRO A 541 48.34 -5.22 -7.50
N ASP A 542 48.55 -4.19 -6.66
CA ASP A 542 48.34 -2.79 -7.04
C ASP A 542 49.40 -2.33 -8.04
N VAL A 543 49.01 -2.21 -9.31
CA VAL A 543 49.89 -1.88 -10.44
C VAL A 543 49.72 -0.45 -10.93
N LYS A 544 48.92 0.38 -10.24
CA LYS A 544 48.61 1.76 -10.67
C LYS A 544 49.84 2.63 -10.90
N SER A 545 50.88 2.44 -10.09
CA SER A 545 52.10 3.26 -10.12
C SER A 545 52.82 3.18 -11.48
N TYR A 546 52.71 2.06 -12.21
CA TYR A 546 53.32 1.89 -13.52
C TYR A 546 52.61 2.73 -14.59
N TYR A 547 51.28 2.81 -14.53
CA TYR A 547 50.48 3.62 -15.44
C TYR A 547 50.63 5.11 -15.15
N GLN A 548 50.63 5.49 -13.87
CA GLN A 548 50.88 6.88 -13.43
C GLN A 548 52.25 7.36 -13.90
N ALA A 549 53.32 6.60 -13.63
CA ALA A 549 54.67 6.96 -14.05
C ALA A 549 54.80 7.08 -15.58
N ALA A 550 54.11 6.22 -16.34
CA ALA A 550 54.11 6.29 -17.80
C ALA A 550 53.36 7.53 -18.31
N LEU A 551 52.20 7.87 -17.74
CA LEU A 551 51.44 9.07 -18.10
C LEU A 551 52.20 10.35 -17.70
N ASP A 552 52.78 10.40 -16.51
CA ASP A 552 53.58 11.54 -16.03
C ASP A 552 54.80 11.78 -16.93
N ALA A 553 55.49 10.72 -17.35
CA ALA A 553 56.62 10.81 -18.28
C ALA A 553 56.24 11.36 -19.66
N THR A 554 54.96 11.32 -20.02
CA THR A 554 54.43 11.90 -21.27
C THR A 554 53.86 13.31 -21.10
N GLY A 555 53.91 13.87 -19.89
CA GLY A 555 53.38 15.21 -19.59
C GLY A 555 51.85 15.30 -19.65
N ASN A 556 51.13 14.17 -19.57
CA ASN A 556 49.67 14.15 -19.60
C ASN A 556 49.09 14.25 -18.19
N SER A 557 48.25 15.25 -17.94
CA SER A 557 47.43 15.28 -16.72
C SER A 557 46.20 14.39 -16.87
N TYR A 558 45.86 13.65 -15.82
CA TYR A 558 44.74 12.70 -15.82
C TYR A 558 43.89 12.83 -14.55
N ASN A 559 42.59 12.56 -14.64
CA ASN A 559 41.79 12.17 -13.47
C ASN A 559 42.08 10.70 -13.16
N TYR A 560 41.86 10.29 -11.91
CA TYR A 560 42.04 8.91 -11.48
C TYR A 560 40.74 8.41 -10.86
N TRP A 561 40.35 7.18 -11.20
CA TRP A 561 39.16 6.53 -10.68
C TRP A 561 39.50 5.10 -10.26
N ASN A 562 39.35 4.79 -8.97
CA ASN A 562 39.54 3.45 -8.44
C ASN A 562 38.19 2.73 -8.30
N LEU A 563 38.01 1.64 -9.06
CA LEU A 563 36.78 0.84 -9.06
C LEU A 563 36.61 0.00 -7.81
N ALA A 564 37.69 -0.38 -7.11
CA ALA A 564 37.62 -1.04 -5.81
C ALA A 564 37.07 -0.07 -4.73
N ALA A 565 37.43 1.22 -4.82
CA ALA A 565 36.91 2.25 -3.93
C ALA A 565 35.50 2.74 -4.33
N ASN A 566 35.23 2.84 -5.63
CA ASN A 566 33.94 3.24 -6.17
C ASN A 566 33.65 2.54 -7.51
N ALA A 567 32.91 1.45 -7.46
CA ALA A 567 32.53 0.69 -8.66
C ALA A 567 31.57 1.45 -9.59
N MET A 568 30.90 2.51 -9.12
CA MET A 568 29.91 3.25 -9.92
C MET A 568 30.55 4.36 -10.73
N LEU A 569 31.21 4.02 -11.84
CA LEU A 569 31.76 5.00 -12.79
C LEU A 569 30.67 5.47 -13.78
N PRO A 570 30.16 6.72 -13.68
CA PRO A 570 29.06 7.18 -14.53
C PRO A 570 29.51 7.41 -15.98
N LEU A 571 28.61 7.16 -16.94
CA LEU A 571 28.87 7.39 -18.37
C LEU A 571 29.18 8.87 -18.69
N SER A 572 28.50 9.80 -18.04
CA SER A 572 28.76 11.24 -18.03
C SER A 572 30.19 11.57 -17.59
N TYR A 573 30.70 10.92 -16.54
CA TYR A 573 32.08 11.07 -16.09
C TYR A 573 33.08 10.52 -17.13
N LEU A 574 32.79 9.36 -17.73
CA LEU A 574 33.58 8.83 -18.86
C LEU A 574 33.60 9.80 -20.03
N ASN A 575 32.44 10.29 -20.45
CA ASN A 575 32.26 11.23 -21.56
C ASN A 575 32.84 12.62 -21.27
N ALA A 576 33.09 12.96 -20.01
CA ALA A 576 33.81 14.18 -19.64
C ALA A 576 35.31 14.09 -20.01
N HIS A 577 35.83 12.91 -20.34
CA HIS A 577 37.18 12.68 -20.81
C HIS A 577 37.16 12.29 -22.29
N SER A 578 38.26 12.51 -23.02
CA SER A 578 38.37 12.06 -24.42
C SER A 578 39.19 10.78 -24.55
N THR A 579 40.00 10.49 -23.53
CA THR A 579 40.86 9.31 -23.46
C THR A 579 40.67 8.61 -22.14
N ILE A 580 40.42 7.31 -22.20
CA ILE A 580 40.35 6.42 -21.04
C ILE A 580 41.54 5.47 -21.12
N VAL A 581 42.32 5.40 -20.05
CA VAL A 581 43.35 4.39 -19.81
C VAL A 581 42.79 3.48 -18.73
N TRP A 582 42.48 2.23 -19.08
CA TRP A 582 41.83 1.28 -18.20
C TRP A 582 42.72 0.05 -18.02
N PHE A 583 43.05 -0.27 -16.78
CA PHE A 583 43.84 -1.46 -16.47
C PHE A 583 43.14 -2.35 -15.45
N THR A 584 43.40 -3.66 -15.53
CA THR A 584 42.70 -4.67 -14.73
C THR A 584 43.61 -5.65 -13.98
N GLY A 585 44.94 -5.51 -14.13
CA GLY A 585 45.91 -6.38 -13.48
C GLY A 585 45.68 -7.87 -13.80
N SER A 586 45.55 -8.68 -12.74
CA SER A 586 45.25 -10.12 -12.77
C SER A 586 43.80 -10.47 -12.42
N LEU A 587 42.85 -9.53 -12.51
CA LEU A 587 41.46 -9.85 -12.22
C LEU A 587 40.84 -10.73 -13.31
N TRP A 588 40.14 -11.79 -12.87
CA TRP A 588 39.47 -12.79 -13.70
C TRP A 588 38.15 -13.25 -13.06
N PRO A 589 37.18 -13.79 -13.83
CA PRO A 589 37.01 -13.63 -15.27
C PRO A 589 36.15 -12.40 -15.59
N GLY A 590 36.46 -11.67 -16.66
CA GLY A 590 35.63 -10.55 -17.17
C GLY A 590 35.59 -9.26 -16.32
N PRO A 591 36.75 -8.68 -15.94
CA PRO A 591 36.82 -7.49 -15.09
C PRO A 591 36.14 -6.23 -15.66
N ILE A 592 35.88 -6.18 -16.97
CA ILE A 592 35.22 -5.03 -17.63
C ILE A 592 33.75 -5.26 -17.97
N THR A 593 33.23 -6.49 -17.83
CA THR A 593 31.87 -6.85 -18.25
C THR A 593 30.79 -5.93 -17.64
N PRO A 594 30.86 -5.51 -16.35
CA PRO A 594 29.90 -4.56 -15.78
C PRO A 594 29.90 -3.16 -16.44
N HIS A 595 30.96 -2.81 -17.18
CA HIS A 595 31.19 -1.48 -17.75
C HIS A 595 31.14 -1.44 -19.28
N GLU A 596 31.01 -2.59 -19.95
CA GLU A 596 31.01 -2.69 -21.42
C GLU A 596 29.96 -1.79 -22.08
N SER A 597 28.76 -1.67 -21.51
CA SER A 597 27.71 -0.78 -22.06
C SER A 597 28.12 0.69 -22.03
N SER A 598 28.78 1.13 -20.96
CA SER A 598 29.25 2.51 -20.81
C SER A 598 30.48 2.78 -21.69
N LEU A 599 31.39 1.80 -21.79
CA LEU A 599 32.54 1.89 -22.69
C LEU A 599 32.12 1.88 -24.17
N ALA A 600 31.13 1.07 -24.55
CA ALA A 600 30.53 1.09 -25.88
C ALA A 600 29.95 2.47 -26.20
N ALA A 601 29.11 3.02 -25.31
CA ALA A 601 28.53 4.35 -25.50
C ALA A 601 29.60 5.47 -25.57
N PHE A 602 30.66 5.36 -24.78
CA PHE A 602 31.81 6.26 -24.84
C PHE A 602 32.53 6.17 -26.20
N LEU A 603 32.77 4.96 -26.71
CA LEU A 603 33.40 4.74 -28.01
C LEU A 603 32.49 5.18 -29.17
N ASP A 604 31.19 4.94 -29.10
CA ASP A 604 30.21 5.47 -30.07
C ASP A 604 30.25 7.01 -30.13
N GLY A 605 30.56 7.65 -28.99
CA GLY A 605 30.83 9.08 -28.88
C GLY A 605 32.14 9.55 -29.52
N GLY A 606 32.92 8.65 -30.12
CA GLY A 606 34.24 8.94 -30.64
C GLY A 606 35.31 8.96 -29.55
N GLY A 607 35.12 8.20 -28.47
CA GLY A 607 36.09 8.03 -27.40
C GLY A 607 37.41 7.38 -27.83
N ARG A 608 38.40 7.42 -26.94
CA ARG A 608 39.71 6.78 -27.11
C ARG A 608 39.97 5.87 -25.92
N LEU A 609 40.14 4.58 -26.14
CA LEU A 609 40.32 3.60 -25.06
C LEU A 609 41.67 2.90 -25.19
N PHE A 610 42.53 3.05 -24.18
CA PHE A 610 43.64 2.14 -23.95
C PHE A 610 43.21 1.15 -22.85
N LEU A 611 43.17 -0.13 -23.18
CA LEU A 611 42.79 -1.21 -22.28
C LEU A 611 43.94 -2.22 -22.14
N SER A 612 44.28 -2.62 -20.92
CA SER A 612 45.31 -3.66 -20.67
C SER A 612 45.01 -4.53 -19.46
N GLY A 613 45.41 -5.80 -19.55
CA GLY A 613 45.25 -6.79 -18.50
C GLY A 613 45.51 -8.21 -18.98
N MET A 614 45.78 -9.10 -18.04
CA MET A 614 46.17 -10.49 -18.32
C MET A 614 44.96 -11.32 -18.79
N ASP A 615 43.81 -11.22 -18.10
CA ASP A 615 42.68 -12.18 -18.22
C ASP A 615 41.35 -11.52 -18.63
N ILE A 616 41.42 -10.41 -19.36
CA ILE A 616 40.23 -9.64 -19.76
C ILE A 616 39.27 -10.48 -20.62
N LEU A 617 39.79 -11.38 -21.45
CA LEU A 617 39.00 -12.17 -22.40
C LEU A 617 38.69 -13.60 -21.91
N ASP A 618 39.08 -13.94 -20.68
CA ASP A 618 38.99 -15.31 -20.16
C ASP A 618 37.57 -15.90 -20.28
N GLN A 619 37.50 -17.18 -20.67
CA GLN A 619 36.27 -17.96 -20.86
C GLN A 619 35.19 -17.20 -21.66
N GLY A 620 34.02 -16.99 -21.04
CA GLY A 620 32.87 -16.32 -21.66
C GLY A 620 33.04 -14.82 -21.83
N ALA A 621 33.99 -14.18 -21.12
CA ALA A 621 34.20 -12.74 -21.20
C ALA A 621 34.72 -12.30 -22.58
N GLY A 622 35.48 -13.15 -23.28
CA GLY A 622 35.92 -12.86 -24.64
C GLY A 622 34.81 -12.95 -25.70
N THR A 623 33.65 -13.55 -25.37
CA THR A 623 32.55 -13.77 -26.33
C THR A 623 31.54 -12.62 -26.41
N THR A 624 31.74 -11.53 -25.66
CA THR A 624 30.77 -10.43 -25.58
C THR A 624 30.68 -9.64 -26.90
N SER A 625 29.54 -8.98 -27.10
CA SER A 625 29.37 -8.07 -28.23
C SER A 625 30.36 -6.90 -28.19
N PHE A 626 30.78 -6.47 -26.99
CA PHE A 626 31.78 -5.41 -26.85
C PHE A 626 33.14 -5.86 -27.39
N VAL A 627 33.63 -7.03 -26.99
CA VAL A 627 34.88 -7.60 -27.49
C VAL A 627 34.84 -7.76 -29.01
N ARG A 628 33.74 -8.31 -29.53
CA ARG A 628 33.61 -8.52 -30.98
C ARG A 628 33.48 -7.21 -31.78
N SER A 629 32.74 -6.22 -31.27
CA SER A 629 32.35 -5.04 -32.07
C SER A 629 33.23 -3.82 -31.83
N TYR A 630 33.84 -3.68 -30.65
CA TYR A 630 34.65 -2.52 -30.29
C TYR A 630 36.14 -2.85 -30.20
N LEU A 631 36.49 -4.01 -29.62
CA LEU A 631 37.87 -4.51 -29.67
C LEU A 631 38.16 -5.20 -31.01
N HIS A 632 37.15 -5.65 -31.76
CA HIS A 632 37.31 -6.40 -33.01
C HIS A 632 38.20 -7.64 -32.82
N VAL A 633 37.92 -8.41 -31.76
CA VAL A 633 38.58 -9.69 -31.48
C VAL A 633 37.56 -10.82 -31.68
N ASN A 634 37.95 -11.83 -32.46
CA ASN A 634 37.22 -13.08 -32.55
C ASN A 634 37.77 -14.04 -31.49
N TRP A 635 37.05 -14.17 -30.37
CA TRP A 635 37.39 -15.12 -29.32
C TRP A 635 36.69 -16.45 -29.58
N ASP A 636 37.45 -17.55 -29.63
CA ASP A 636 36.89 -18.88 -29.91
C ASP A 636 36.27 -19.55 -28.68
N GLY A 637 36.39 -18.93 -27.50
CA GLY A 637 35.82 -19.41 -26.24
C GLY A 637 36.59 -20.56 -25.62
N THR A 638 37.80 -20.88 -26.13
CA THR A 638 38.58 -22.03 -25.69
C THR A 638 39.80 -21.61 -24.87
N GLU A 639 40.21 -22.49 -23.96
CA GLU A 639 41.48 -22.40 -23.21
C GLU A 639 42.74 -22.50 -24.12
N ARG A 640 42.58 -22.55 -25.45
CA ARG A 640 43.72 -22.55 -26.38
C ARG A 640 44.23 -21.14 -26.67
N GLN A 641 43.39 -20.14 -26.50
CA GLN A 641 43.74 -18.72 -26.62
C GLN A 641 44.06 -18.08 -25.26
N ASN A 642 43.65 -18.75 -24.18
CA ASN A 642 43.90 -18.36 -22.80
C ASN A 642 45.22 -18.94 -22.27
N ASP A 643 45.75 -18.33 -21.22
CA ASP A 643 46.89 -18.82 -20.44
C ASP A 643 48.16 -19.19 -21.24
N ILE A 644 48.47 -18.42 -22.28
CA ILE A 644 49.66 -18.64 -23.10
C ILE A 644 50.92 -18.15 -22.37
N PRO A 645 51.91 -19.04 -22.10
CA PRO A 645 53.19 -18.61 -21.55
C PRO A 645 53.91 -17.64 -22.49
N THR A 646 53.98 -16.37 -22.09
CA THR A 646 54.55 -15.30 -22.92
C THR A 646 55.67 -14.59 -22.16
N ALA A 647 56.92 -14.86 -22.56
CA ALA A 647 58.11 -14.21 -21.96
C ALA A 647 58.54 -12.94 -22.71
N THR A 648 58.19 -12.83 -23.98
CA THR A 648 58.59 -11.71 -24.85
C THR A 648 57.45 -11.34 -25.80
N VAL A 649 57.35 -10.05 -26.10
CA VAL A 649 56.45 -9.51 -27.13
C VAL A 649 57.26 -8.78 -28.19
N THR A 650 56.95 -9.02 -29.46
CA THR A 650 57.60 -8.37 -30.61
C THR A 650 56.63 -7.42 -31.28
N ALA A 651 57.01 -6.16 -31.42
CA ALA A 651 56.18 -5.18 -32.08
C ALA A 651 55.93 -5.54 -33.56
N ALA A 652 54.67 -5.48 -33.98
CA ALA A 652 54.31 -5.70 -35.37
C ALA A 652 54.87 -4.55 -36.25
N ALA A 653 55.71 -4.90 -37.22
CA ALA A 653 56.51 -3.94 -38.00
C ALA A 653 55.66 -2.88 -38.74
N VAL A 654 54.43 -3.23 -39.13
CA VAL A 654 53.51 -2.35 -39.89
C VAL A 654 52.49 -1.62 -39.01
N ASN A 655 52.50 -1.84 -37.69
CA ASN A 655 51.55 -1.18 -36.79
C ASN A 655 51.96 0.28 -36.54
N THR A 656 50.99 1.20 -36.64
CA THR A 656 51.23 2.65 -36.52
C THR A 656 51.58 3.12 -35.11
N VAL A 657 51.31 2.32 -34.08
CA VAL A 657 51.60 2.63 -32.68
C VAL A 657 52.91 1.99 -32.26
N THR A 658 53.04 0.67 -32.42
CA THR A 658 54.15 -0.12 -31.86
C THR A 658 55.32 -0.31 -32.81
N GLY A 659 55.16 -0.02 -34.11
CA GLY A 659 56.19 -0.18 -35.13
C GLY A 659 57.54 0.42 -34.70
N GLY A 660 58.60 -0.37 -34.84
CA GLY A 660 59.97 0.03 -34.50
C GLY A 660 60.38 -0.16 -33.03
N MET A 661 59.50 -0.64 -32.15
CA MET A 661 59.87 -0.92 -30.75
C MET A 661 60.68 -2.21 -30.54
N GLY A 662 60.76 -3.09 -31.56
CA GLY A 662 61.51 -4.34 -31.49
C GLY A 662 60.88 -5.40 -30.58
N THR A 663 61.70 -6.33 -30.10
CA THR A 663 61.29 -7.37 -29.13
C THR A 663 61.57 -6.90 -27.71
N ILE A 664 60.58 -7.02 -26.83
CA ILE A 664 60.63 -6.60 -25.43
C ILE A 664 60.31 -7.79 -24.53
N THR A 665 61.13 -7.99 -23.49
CA THR A 665 60.87 -9.00 -22.46
C THR A 665 59.77 -8.54 -21.49
N LEU A 666 58.85 -9.44 -21.15
CA LEU A 666 57.83 -9.23 -20.12
C LEU A 666 58.37 -9.64 -18.74
N ASN A 667 58.34 -8.71 -17.79
CA ASN A 667 58.80 -8.89 -16.41
C ASN A 667 57.62 -9.15 -15.45
N ALA A 668 56.73 -10.09 -15.78
CA ALA A 668 55.49 -10.33 -15.02
C ALA A 668 55.73 -10.64 -13.53
N ALA A 669 56.74 -11.46 -13.22
CA ALA A 669 57.10 -11.79 -11.84
C ALA A 669 57.55 -10.55 -11.02
N ALA A 670 58.16 -9.54 -11.67
CA ALA A 670 58.62 -8.33 -10.99
C ALA A 670 57.46 -7.40 -10.59
N VAL A 671 56.27 -7.63 -11.14
CA VAL A 671 55.03 -6.89 -10.82
C VAL A 671 54.00 -7.76 -10.09
N GLY A 672 54.41 -8.94 -9.61
CA GLY A 672 53.52 -9.84 -8.85
C GLY A 672 52.52 -10.62 -9.70
N LEU A 673 52.74 -10.72 -11.02
CA LEU A 673 51.84 -11.36 -11.98
C LEU A 673 52.44 -12.65 -12.55
N SER A 674 51.57 -13.52 -13.06
CA SER A 674 51.96 -14.70 -13.82
C SER A 674 52.35 -14.34 -15.26
N ASN A 675 53.06 -15.24 -15.95
CA ASN A 675 53.46 -15.03 -17.36
C ASN A 675 52.48 -15.66 -18.36
N TYR A 676 51.25 -15.93 -17.95
CA TYR A 676 50.18 -16.51 -18.77
C TYR A 676 49.35 -15.35 -19.37
N MET A 677 49.29 -15.25 -20.70
CA MET A 677 48.67 -14.12 -21.41
C MET A 677 47.63 -14.61 -22.40
N ASN A 678 46.81 -13.70 -22.89
CA ASN A 678 45.82 -14.01 -23.90
C ASN A 678 46.39 -13.83 -25.33
N GLU A 679 46.25 -14.87 -26.14
CA GLU A 679 46.37 -14.78 -27.60
C GLU A 679 45.03 -14.28 -28.17
N ILE A 680 45.06 -13.36 -29.13
CA ILE A 680 43.86 -12.80 -29.73
C ILE A 680 43.84 -13.03 -31.23
N THR A 681 42.64 -13.28 -31.79
CA THR A 681 42.43 -13.31 -33.24
C THR A 681 41.78 -12.00 -33.70
N PRO A 682 42.54 -11.08 -34.31
CA PRO A 682 42.00 -9.78 -34.74
C PRO A 682 41.04 -9.92 -35.92
N MET A 683 39.98 -9.12 -35.92
CA MET A 683 39.04 -8.94 -37.02
C MET A 683 39.24 -7.55 -37.62
N ALA A 684 39.06 -7.39 -38.94
CA ALA A 684 39.12 -6.05 -39.55
C ALA A 684 38.10 -5.11 -38.88
N PRO A 685 38.47 -3.87 -38.50
CA PRO A 685 39.70 -3.15 -38.85
C PRO A 685 40.83 -3.22 -37.80
N ALA A 686 40.78 -4.11 -36.80
CA ALA A 686 41.89 -4.29 -35.85
C ALA A 686 43.17 -4.73 -36.56
N ALA A 687 44.27 -4.05 -36.25
CA ALA A 687 45.61 -4.41 -36.70
C ALA A 687 46.43 -4.96 -35.50
N PRO A 688 47.17 -6.09 -35.66
CA PRO A 688 48.10 -6.57 -34.64
C PRO A 688 49.10 -5.49 -34.23
N ALA A 689 49.32 -5.31 -32.93
CA ALA A 689 50.27 -4.35 -32.37
C ALA A 689 51.50 -5.06 -31.78
N PHE A 690 51.30 -6.15 -31.06
CA PHE A 690 52.37 -7.03 -30.58
C PHE A 690 52.05 -8.48 -30.92
N LEU A 691 53.11 -9.24 -31.15
CA LEU A 691 53.09 -10.68 -31.40
C LEU A 691 53.85 -11.39 -30.28
N ASP A 692 53.44 -12.61 -29.93
CA ASP A 692 54.18 -13.47 -29.02
C ASP A 692 55.40 -14.14 -29.73
N ALA A 693 56.13 -14.98 -29.00
CA ALA A 693 57.28 -15.72 -29.54
C ALA A 693 56.92 -16.72 -30.66
N ARG A 694 55.63 -17.08 -30.81
CA ARG A 694 55.10 -17.95 -31.87
C ARG A 694 54.62 -17.14 -33.08
N GLY A 695 54.65 -15.81 -33.00
CA GLY A 695 54.18 -14.90 -34.03
C GLY A 695 52.68 -14.63 -33.99
N GLN A 696 51.98 -15.03 -32.92
CA GLN A 696 50.55 -14.83 -32.77
C GLN A 696 50.22 -13.50 -32.08
N PRO A 697 49.16 -12.77 -32.49
CA PRO A 697 48.82 -11.49 -31.88
C PRO A 697 48.42 -11.60 -30.41
N ASN A 698 48.94 -10.68 -29.58
CA ASN A 698 48.56 -10.50 -28.17
C ASN A 698 48.29 -9.03 -27.82
N ALA A 699 48.29 -8.15 -28.84
CA ALA A 699 47.80 -6.79 -28.74
C ALA A 699 47.30 -6.31 -30.09
N ILE A 700 46.41 -5.31 -30.08
CA ILE A 700 45.82 -4.72 -31.27
C ILE A 700 45.67 -3.20 -31.16
N THR A 701 45.53 -2.57 -32.32
CA THR A 701 45.06 -1.20 -32.47
C THR A 701 43.85 -1.17 -33.38
N VAL A 702 42.80 -0.44 -33.01
CA VAL A 702 41.58 -0.25 -33.81
C VAL A 702 41.43 1.23 -34.13
N THR A 703 41.20 1.56 -35.39
CA THR A 703 40.59 2.82 -35.82
C THR A 703 39.34 2.45 -36.61
N ASP A 704 38.16 2.77 -36.06
CA ASP A 704 36.89 2.53 -36.72
C ASP A 704 36.00 3.77 -36.57
N GLY A 705 35.62 4.35 -37.71
CA GLY A 705 34.95 5.65 -37.77
C GLY A 705 35.69 6.72 -36.95
N ASN A 706 35.05 7.18 -35.87
CA ASN A 706 35.53 8.27 -35.03
C ASN A 706 36.18 7.80 -33.72
N TYR A 707 36.22 6.49 -33.41
CA TYR A 707 36.80 5.97 -32.17
C TYR A 707 38.13 5.25 -32.42
N LYS A 708 38.96 5.18 -31.38
CA LYS A 708 40.22 4.44 -31.41
C LYS A 708 40.39 3.59 -30.16
N VAL A 709 40.94 2.39 -30.34
CA VAL A 709 41.29 1.47 -29.26
C VAL A 709 42.74 1.04 -29.39
N VAL A 710 43.44 0.93 -28.25
CA VAL A 710 44.64 0.11 -28.10
C VAL A 710 44.31 -0.92 -27.03
N PHE A 711 44.45 -2.20 -27.35
CA PHE A 711 44.19 -3.28 -26.41
C PHE A 711 45.41 -4.18 -26.29
N LEU A 712 45.91 -4.35 -25.07
CA LEU A 712 46.96 -5.29 -24.73
C LEU A 712 46.33 -6.44 -23.96
N ALA A 713 46.38 -7.65 -24.52
CA ALA A 713 45.91 -8.87 -23.86
C ALA A 713 46.99 -9.44 -22.91
N PHE A 714 47.83 -8.53 -22.40
CA PHE A 714 48.91 -8.75 -21.44
C PHE A 714 49.06 -7.49 -20.57
N PRO A 715 49.63 -7.60 -19.36
CA PRO A 715 49.78 -6.49 -18.43
C PRO A 715 50.83 -5.49 -18.91
N PHE A 716 50.43 -4.23 -19.10
CA PHE A 716 51.32 -3.14 -19.52
C PHE A 716 52.44 -2.89 -18.50
N GLU A 717 52.14 -3.07 -17.21
CA GLU A 717 53.07 -2.99 -16.09
C GLU A 717 54.24 -3.97 -16.22
N ALA A 718 54.04 -5.13 -16.87
CA ALA A 718 55.08 -6.11 -17.12
C ALA A 718 55.97 -5.76 -18.31
N LEU A 719 55.63 -4.75 -19.13
CA LEU A 719 56.36 -4.45 -20.36
C LEU A 719 57.75 -3.87 -20.07
N GLY A 720 58.80 -4.69 -20.18
CA GLY A 720 60.20 -4.28 -20.19
C GLY A 720 60.60 -3.31 -19.08
N THR A 721 61.34 -2.27 -19.47
CA THR A 721 61.81 -1.18 -18.58
C THR A 721 60.81 -0.02 -18.49
N ALA A 722 61.00 0.88 -17.54
CA ALA A 722 60.21 2.13 -17.47
C ALA A 722 60.27 2.93 -18.78
N SER A 723 61.42 2.94 -19.47
CA SER A 723 61.57 3.58 -20.78
C SER A 723 60.67 2.96 -21.84
N ASN A 724 60.52 1.63 -21.85
CA ASN A 724 59.61 0.94 -22.78
C ASN A 724 58.15 1.30 -22.53
N ARG A 725 57.74 1.36 -21.25
CA ARG A 725 56.37 1.76 -20.86
C ARG A 725 56.08 3.21 -21.23
N SER A 726 57.00 4.14 -20.93
CA SER A 726 56.84 5.55 -21.29
C SER A 726 56.84 5.77 -22.81
N ASP A 727 57.67 5.05 -23.58
CA ASP A 727 57.65 5.08 -25.05
C ASP A 727 56.31 4.59 -25.61
N LEU A 728 55.81 3.44 -25.13
CA LEU A 728 54.52 2.91 -25.57
C LEU A 728 53.37 3.84 -25.19
N MET A 729 53.31 4.33 -23.95
CA MET A 729 52.27 5.26 -23.51
C MET A 729 52.27 6.53 -24.36
N ARG A 730 53.45 7.10 -24.67
CA ARG A 730 53.55 8.26 -25.57
C ARG A 730 52.96 7.96 -26.95
N ARG A 731 53.34 6.82 -27.55
CA ARG A 731 52.84 6.39 -28.86
C ARG A 731 51.33 6.20 -28.87
N ILE A 732 50.76 5.62 -27.80
CA ILE A 732 49.32 5.44 -27.64
C ILE A 732 48.61 6.80 -27.57
N ILE A 733 49.12 7.74 -26.76
CA ILE A 733 48.53 9.07 -26.64
C ILE A 733 48.63 9.86 -27.96
N ASP A 734 49.77 9.80 -28.64
CA ASP A 734 49.95 10.45 -29.95
C ASP A 734 49.01 9.85 -31.00
N TYR A 735 48.83 8.52 -30.99
CA TYR A 735 47.86 7.83 -31.82
C TYR A 735 46.42 8.28 -31.55
N PHE A 736 46.05 8.51 -30.29
CA PHE A 736 44.73 9.04 -29.96
C PHE A 736 44.53 10.49 -30.40
N ARG A 737 45.60 11.29 -30.45
CA ARG A 737 45.60 12.69 -30.89
C ARG A 737 45.65 12.87 -32.41
N SER A 738 46.14 11.89 -33.17
CA SER A 738 46.41 12.00 -34.62
C SER A 738 45.16 12.06 -35.54
N SER A 739 43.97 12.21 -34.98
CA SER A 739 42.70 12.28 -35.71
C SER A 739 41.84 13.43 -35.17
N GLY A 740 41.06 14.08 -36.04
CA GLY A 740 40.27 15.29 -35.77
C GLY A 740 39.36 15.24 -34.53
N PRO A 741 38.79 16.40 -34.12
CA PRO A 741 38.23 16.60 -32.79
C PRO A 741 37.14 15.59 -32.41
N HIS A 742 37.20 15.11 -31.17
CA HIS A 742 36.16 14.32 -30.50
C HIS A 742 34.83 15.09 -30.57
N LYS A 743 33.78 14.50 -31.17
CA LYS A 743 32.44 15.08 -31.09
C LYS A 743 31.89 14.78 -29.70
N SER A 744 31.69 15.80 -28.88
CA SER A 744 30.97 15.66 -27.61
C SER A 744 29.60 15.00 -27.88
N TYR A 745 29.37 13.82 -27.30
CA TYR A 745 28.11 13.12 -27.47
C TYR A 745 27.02 13.85 -26.68
N PHE A 746 26.05 14.43 -27.39
CA PHE A 746 24.75 14.78 -26.84
C PHE A 746 23.79 13.65 -27.16
N PRO A 747 22.87 13.26 -26.25
CA PRO A 747 21.70 12.51 -26.64
C PRO A 747 20.84 13.43 -27.51
N VAL A 748 20.99 13.34 -28.83
CA VAL A 748 19.95 13.81 -29.74
C VAL A 748 18.84 12.78 -29.64
N LEU A 749 17.73 13.16 -29.00
CA LEU A 749 16.47 12.45 -29.08
C LEU A 749 16.16 12.22 -30.57
N ARG A 750 16.22 10.96 -31.02
CA ARG A 750 15.66 10.61 -32.33
C ARG A 750 14.13 10.77 -32.23
N LYS A 751 13.57 11.41 -33.25
CA LYS A 751 12.13 11.70 -33.42
C LYS A 751 11.23 10.49 -33.18
#